data_AF-A0A7X7MC22-F1
#
_entry.id   AF-A0A7X7MC22-F1
#
_cell.length_a   1.000
_cell.length_b   1.000
_cell.length_c   1.000
_cell.angle_alpha   90.00
_cell.angle_beta   90.00
_cell.angle_gamma   90.00
#
_symmetry.space_group_name_H-M   'P 1'
#
loop_
_entity.id
_entity.type
_entity.pdbx_description
1 polymer ?
#
loop_
_entity_poly.entity_id
_entity_poly.type
_entity_poly.pdbx_seq_one_letter_code
_entity_poly.pdbx_strand_id
1 'polypeptide(L)'
;MTTNRLRNFPLLAALAFAPLGVARAATVTLATDDASSAESSIQHGGHWSPAGTPVAGNDYVVADGHTIYLPSTNATFAGDSLTIGGTGVAGTAGHIVAPKQMKWSFPNLNLAKGDLVATGGDSDYKSVWFMGKMTVLATTNAPFVCTSSTGARLTIYRNAIYGAEDACLVISNGTPTSTAFRLHMGDDMATSGFTYYKGRIVVDGKCELWCGGFSQLNNTAGVVTNRITLRNGGKLQQRTNAWSDGNKVGVFVEPSGGTISANPTITISGPLTGGPVAKYNGFYTSGRVTVTQFDINSGYTQFSSGASVSNDVINVNAGTLAIHGNVKFVDDRGAPWIQPVNVYGGTAASTAAYLRGSPSVLSRLRLLFDGGTLYLSSDALAMGTAETAYMTNATVVSGTFQFDAAAAADTMDRVVFDKTSKMQFTEVAPLKLTANIQLPEATMTNSYTLLDIPVECGTVTAAMFDASGIIGDKKAPAIVSVATEGGIQRVSIKLNIEEPQHYWLTKGDDADNFTTDTAFNTLTNWTSGKAVYQVHHYHVALGTNETSSLHFPAYTEDPSVAAPGDYLDFTGVSLTVGESNKAGRVDYGSNYNRWRFQHLNLANGELVYHTSTSGDYKSRPVTILGTVNVNSGEENPFTIRASGDKTGLFFVVVKGVFHAGPTNALRFYNPNPAKGVWIQPGINMGTDGFSGYEGIVIFDAVRVELNGFGQFANCAKMKLAGGGTLYRRGNATGEWILPSLPVEIEPSGGALDTGPYALDKINLTFCGGPLTVYGSKVFNFYGKAGVSELAFTGTGAKTIYSGANLDVGAINLAAGTLTVNEGVTFTNASLVAVTRPIAVAGGATLKAGKSALDHFDLTLADGASLVTANDAGTVYERAEVPGATLGAGTITFDSDPASAACDTLDFTGATAVHFSTGSPLKIKLSSPVSYTKRHDYEVMVFPAGIRKLRSEDFDVSGIAFDQVENDGKYAICARVSSDGAGCQHVYVVRLSTIPGTVLSVR
;
A
#
# COMPACT_ATOMS: atom_id res chain seq x y z
N MET A 1 -13.77 55.02 60.79
CA MET A 1 -14.99 55.24 59.99
C MET A 1 -15.69 53.89 59.90
N THR A 2 -16.70 53.67 60.76
CA THR A 2 -18.15 53.63 60.39
C THR A 2 -18.51 52.34 59.62
N THR A 3 -19.55 51.54 59.91
CA THR A 3 -20.69 51.58 60.85
C THR A 3 -21.50 50.28 60.66
N ASN A 4 -21.95 49.68 61.77
CA ASN A 4 -23.31 49.17 62.10
C ASN A 4 -24.30 48.62 61.04
N ARG A 5 -24.89 47.43 61.32
CA ARG A 5 -26.30 47.17 61.81
C ARG A 5 -26.65 45.66 61.69
N LEU A 6 -26.90 44.88 62.75
CA LEU A 6 -28.05 44.76 63.69
C LEU A 6 -29.31 44.03 63.17
N ARG A 7 -29.67 42.88 63.80
CA ARG A 7 -30.93 42.62 64.60
C ARG A 7 -31.08 41.12 65.03
N ASN A 8 -30.95 40.84 66.35
CA ASN A 8 -31.95 40.32 67.35
C ASN A 8 -32.26 38.79 67.35
N PHE A 9 -31.73 37.96 68.28
CA PHE A 9 -32.14 37.57 69.68
C PHE A 9 -33.42 36.69 69.79
N PRO A 10 -33.55 35.70 70.73
CA PRO A 10 -33.09 35.74 72.14
C PRO A 10 -32.40 34.47 72.75
N LEU A 11 -31.90 34.69 73.98
CA LEU A 11 -31.32 33.80 75.00
C LEU A 11 -32.17 32.57 75.38
N LEU A 12 -31.55 31.41 75.68
CA LEU A 12 -31.96 30.52 76.80
C LEU A 12 -30.90 29.44 77.17
N ALA A 13 -30.60 29.39 78.47
CA ALA A 13 -30.04 28.29 79.29
C ALA A 13 -28.62 27.74 79.02
N ALA A 14 -27.69 28.13 79.90
CA ALA A 14 -26.51 27.33 80.25
C ALA A 14 -26.94 26.07 81.02
N LEU A 15 -26.72 24.90 80.42
CA LEU A 15 -26.70 23.60 81.10
C LEU A 15 -25.27 23.07 81.00
N ALA A 16 -24.62 22.94 82.16
CA ALA A 16 -23.34 22.28 82.31
C ALA A 16 -23.47 20.82 81.82
N PHE A 17 -22.78 20.49 80.72
CA PHE A 17 -22.45 19.11 80.38
C PHE A 17 -20.96 18.89 80.65
N ALA A 18 -20.70 17.85 81.43
CA ALA A 18 -19.38 17.35 81.81
C ALA A 18 -18.44 17.19 80.59
N PRO A 19 -17.11 17.22 80.78
CA PRO A 19 -16.18 16.94 79.70
C PRO A 19 -16.42 15.52 79.19
N LEU A 20 -16.88 15.39 77.93
CA LEU A 20 -16.75 14.13 77.20
C LEU A 20 -15.26 13.88 77.02
N GLY A 21 -14.68 13.11 77.94
CA GLY A 21 -13.36 12.55 77.78
C GLY A 21 -13.29 11.87 76.42
N VAL A 22 -12.31 12.26 75.61
CA VAL A 22 -11.93 11.50 74.42
C VAL A 22 -11.51 10.12 74.94
N ALA A 23 -12.42 9.14 74.85
CA ALA A 23 -12.14 7.78 75.25
C ALA A 23 -10.94 7.32 74.42
N ARG A 24 -9.85 6.99 75.10
CA ARG A 24 -8.67 6.39 74.48
C ARG A 24 -9.14 5.09 73.82
N ALA A 25 -8.90 4.94 72.52
CA ALA A 25 -9.27 3.73 71.79
C ALA A 25 -8.75 2.50 72.56
N ALA A 26 -9.61 1.51 72.81
CA ALA A 26 -9.20 0.31 73.50
C ALA A 26 -8.36 -0.55 72.54
N THR A 27 -7.23 -1.07 73.01
CA THR A 27 -6.45 -2.06 72.26
C THR A 27 -7.05 -3.45 72.51
N VAL A 28 -7.53 -4.09 71.45
CA VAL A 28 -8.13 -5.43 71.46
C VAL A 28 -7.17 -6.42 70.80
N THR A 29 -6.81 -7.49 71.49
CA THR A 29 -5.81 -8.45 71.02
C THR A 29 -6.47 -9.73 70.52
N LEU A 30 -5.95 -10.31 69.43
CA LEU A 30 -6.36 -11.62 68.96
C LEU A 30 -5.94 -12.69 70.00
N ALA A 31 -6.90 -13.45 70.51
CA ALA A 31 -6.67 -14.44 71.57
C ALA A 31 -6.58 -15.87 71.03
N THR A 32 -7.21 -16.14 69.88
CA THR A 32 -7.22 -17.45 69.22
C THR A 32 -7.00 -17.25 67.72
N ASP A 33 -6.32 -18.19 67.06
CA ASP A 33 -6.14 -18.14 65.62
C ASP A 33 -7.45 -18.36 64.86
N ASP A 34 -7.55 -17.72 63.69
CA ASP A 34 -8.57 -18.07 62.70
C ASP A 34 -8.27 -19.47 62.13
N ALA A 35 -9.23 -20.39 62.14
CA ALA A 35 -9.04 -21.71 61.55
C ALA A 35 -9.17 -21.70 60.01
N SER A 36 -9.90 -20.74 59.45
CA SER A 36 -10.10 -20.58 58.00
C SER A 36 -10.65 -19.20 57.63
N SER A 37 -10.74 -18.90 56.33
CA SER A 37 -11.40 -17.68 55.84
C SER A 37 -12.89 -17.58 56.18
N ALA A 38 -13.56 -18.69 56.50
CA ALA A 38 -14.96 -18.70 56.92
C ALA A 38 -15.14 -18.22 58.38
N GLU A 39 -14.07 -18.27 59.17
CA GLU A 39 -14.06 -17.84 60.58
C GLU A 39 -13.24 -16.57 60.76
N SER A 40 -13.09 -15.78 59.70
CA SER A 40 -12.24 -14.60 59.68
C SER A 40 -12.57 -13.61 60.81
N SER A 41 -11.58 -13.31 61.64
CA SER A 41 -11.67 -12.29 62.71
C SER A 41 -11.89 -10.87 62.19
N ILE A 42 -11.80 -10.65 60.87
CA ILE A 42 -12.18 -9.38 60.22
C ILE A 42 -13.70 -9.17 60.24
N GLN A 43 -14.48 -10.24 60.16
CA GLN A 43 -15.95 -10.21 60.09
C GLN A 43 -16.62 -10.83 61.33
N HIS A 44 -15.92 -11.70 62.05
CA HIS A 44 -16.44 -12.44 63.20
C HIS A 44 -15.72 -12.04 64.49
N GLY A 45 -16.46 -12.07 65.60
CA GLY A 45 -15.99 -11.56 66.89
C GLY A 45 -15.37 -12.59 67.83
N GLY A 46 -15.47 -13.87 67.52
CA GLY A 46 -15.24 -14.96 68.47
C GLY A 46 -13.79 -15.11 68.95
N HIS A 47 -12.82 -14.58 68.21
CA HIS A 47 -11.40 -14.84 68.46
C HIS A 47 -10.67 -13.65 69.11
N TRP A 48 -11.34 -12.51 69.24
CA TRP A 48 -10.81 -11.32 69.93
C TRP A 48 -10.97 -11.44 71.45
N SER A 49 -10.10 -10.77 72.21
CA SER A 49 -10.26 -10.60 73.66
C SER A 49 -10.39 -9.12 74.02
N PRO A 50 -11.55 -8.67 74.56
CA PRO A 50 -12.77 -9.45 74.79
C PRO A 50 -13.46 -9.88 73.47
N ALA A 51 -14.22 -10.99 73.52
CA ALA A 51 -14.92 -11.52 72.35
C ALA A 51 -16.01 -10.56 71.85
N GLY A 52 -15.91 -10.16 70.59
CA GLY A 52 -16.81 -9.20 69.95
C GLY A 52 -16.36 -8.88 68.53
N THR A 53 -17.31 -8.65 67.62
CA THR A 53 -17.00 -8.27 66.24
C THR A 53 -16.23 -6.95 66.22
N PRO A 54 -15.29 -6.75 65.28
CA PRO A 54 -14.60 -5.47 65.14
C PRO A 54 -15.58 -4.29 65.07
N VAL A 55 -15.31 -3.22 65.81
CA VAL A 55 -16.12 -1.99 65.81
C VAL A 55 -15.23 -0.76 65.85
N ALA A 56 -15.74 0.36 65.33
CA ALA A 56 -15.05 1.64 65.34
C ALA A 56 -14.77 2.12 66.77
N GLY A 57 -13.69 2.88 66.95
CA GLY A 57 -13.22 3.36 68.25
C GLY A 57 -12.22 2.43 68.97
N ASN A 58 -11.87 1.28 68.38
CA ASN A 58 -10.91 0.32 68.93
C ASN A 58 -9.75 0.04 67.95
N ASP A 59 -8.56 -0.17 68.51
CA ASP A 59 -7.37 -0.61 67.78
C ASP A 59 -7.16 -2.12 68.00
N TYR A 60 -6.94 -2.87 66.93
CA TYR A 60 -6.84 -4.33 66.98
C TYR A 60 -5.41 -4.78 66.72
N VAL A 61 -4.94 -5.79 67.46
CA VAL A 61 -3.56 -6.30 67.37
C VAL A 61 -3.57 -7.82 67.22
N VAL A 62 -2.93 -8.30 66.16
CA VAL A 62 -2.55 -9.70 65.99
C VAL A 62 -1.14 -9.85 66.53
N ALA A 63 -1.01 -10.41 67.73
CA ALA A 63 0.27 -10.59 68.38
C ALA A 63 1.13 -11.66 67.68
N ASP A 64 2.43 -11.64 67.98
CA ASP A 64 3.41 -12.62 67.51
C ASP A 64 2.93 -14.05 67.80
N GLY A 65 2.92 -14.92 66.77
CA GLY A 65 2.49 -16.31 66.88
C GLY A 65 1.02 -16.58 66.57
N HIS A 66 0.25 -15.55 66.23
CA HIS A 66 -1.15 -15.71 65.84
C HIS A 66 -1.39 -15.54 64.34
N THR A 67 -2.41 -16.24 63.84
CA THR A 67 -2.84 -16.19 62.43
C THR A 67 -4.24 -15.60 62.30
N ILE A 68 -4.38 -14.62 61.42
CA ILE A 68 -5.67 -14.09 60.96
C ILE A 68 -5.89 -14.46 59.50
N TYR A 69 -7.07 -14.99 59.16
CA TYR A 69 -7.48 -15.22 57.78
C TYR A 69 -8.30 -14.04 57.33
N LEU A 70 -8.04 -13.52 56.13
CA LEU A 70 -8.96 -12.58 55.48
C LEU A 70 -10.17 -13.36 54.95
N PRO A 71 -11.37 -12.76 54.93
CA PRO A 71 -12.58 -13.44 54.50
C PRO A 71 -12.53 -13.72 52.99
N SER A 72 -13.16 -14.80 52.54
CA SER A 72 -13.27 -15.18 51.11
C SER A 72 -14.29 -14.33 50.33
N THR A 73 -14.62 -13.14 50.82
CA THR A 73 -15.48 -12.15 50.18
C THR A 73 -14.87 -10.75 50.38
N ASN A 74 -15.30 -9.77 49.57
CA ASN A 74 -14.90 -8.38 49.80
C ASN A 74 -15.36 -7.93 51.20
N ALA A 75 -14.48 -7.33 51.97
CA ALA A 75 -14.79 -6.89 53.33
C ALA A 75 -14.15 -5.55 53.68
N THR A 76 -14.77 -4.84 54.62
CA THR A 76 -14.21 -3.65 55.25
C THR A 76 -14.00 -3.95 56.72
N PHE A 77 -12.79 -3.76 57.22
CA PHE A 77 -12.49 -3.88 58.64
C PHE A 77 -13.10 -2.70 59.40
N ALA A 78 -13.92 -2.99 60.40
CA ALA A 78 -14.68 -1.98 61.12
C ALA A 78 -13.93 -1.28 62.26
N GLY A 79 -12.79 -1.83 62.71
CA GLY A 79 -11.92 -1.20 63.71
C GLY A 79 -11.10 -0.04 63.15
N ASP A 80 -10.60 0.83 64.04
CA ASP A 80 -9.84 2.03 63.67
C ASP A 80 -8.46 1.69 63.12
N SER A 81 -7.83 0.64 63.66
CA SER A 81 -6.61 0.06 63.08
C SER A 81 -6.48 -1.44 63.32
N LEU A 82 -5.72 -2.11 62.45
CA LEU A 82 -5.28 -3.49 62.61
C LEU A 82 -3.76 -3.51 62.55
N THR A 83 -3.10 -4.00 63.60
CA THR A 83 -1.65 -4.15 63.67
C THR A 83 -1.26 -5.61 63.62
N ILE A 84 -0.34 -5.98 62.72
CA ILE A 84 0.17 -7.35 62.57
C ILE A 84 1.60 -7.43 63.11
N GLY A 85 1.76 -8.28 64.12
CA GLY A 85 2.99 -8.40 64.89
C GLY A 85 3.06 -7.43 66.05
N GLY A 86 3.71 -7.85 67.13
CA GLY A 86 3.95 -7.06 68.33
C GLY A 86 5.41 -6.63 68.48
N THR A 87 5.67 -5.66 69.36
CA THR A 87 7.03 -5.19 69.69
C THR A 87 7.72 -6.02 70.78
N GLY A 88 7.12 -7.11 71.27
CA GLY A 88 7.40 -7.63 72.61
C GLY A 88 7.77 -9.12 72.78
N VAL A 89 7.74 -9.96 71.74
CA VAL A 89 8.09 -11.38 71.88
C VAL A 89 9.04 -11.84 70.77
N ALA A 90 10.08 -12.59 71.12
CA ALA A 90 10.98 -13.23 70.16
C ALA A 90 10.45 -14.63 69.84
N GLY A 91 10.20 -14.95 68.57
CA GLY A 91 10.07 -16.35 68.13
C GLY A 91 9.09 -16.65 67.00
N THR A 92 7.99 -15.91 66.86
CA THR A 92 6.95 -16.25 65.86
C THR A 92 6.26 -14.98 65.39
N ALA A 93 6.15 -14.75 64.08
CA ALA A 93 5.59 -13.51 63.55
C ALA A 93 4.05 -13.57 63.50
N GLY A 94 3.36 -12.43 63.41
CA GLY A 94 1.92 -12.44 63.10
C GLY A 94 1.69 -12.78 61.62
N HIS A 95 0.67 -13.58 61.31
CA HIS A 95 0.40 -14.07 59.95
C HIS A 95 -0.95 -13.57 59.42
N ILE A 96 -0.98 -12.98 58.21
CA ILE A 96 -2.23 -12.77 57.45
C ILE A 96 -2.31 -13.79 56.32
N VAL A 97 -3.38 -14.58 56.27
CA VAL A 97 -3.67 -15.45 55.12
C VAL A 97 -4.78 -14.86 54.26
N ALA A 98 -4.46 -14.48 53.03
CA ALA A 98 -5.40 -13.90 52.09
C ALA A 98 -5.91 -14.96 51.09
N PRO A 99 -7.22 -15.28 51.05
CA PRO A 99 -7.81 -16.16 50.04
C PRO A 99 -7.94 -15.48 48.67
N LYS A 100 -8.32 -16.25 47.65
CA LYS A 100 -8.39 -15.85 46.23
C LYS A 100 -9.23 -14.57 45.98
N GLN A 101 -8.71 -13.63 45.17
CA GLN A 101 -9.40 -12.51 44.49
C GLN A 101 -10.44 -11.72 45.31
N MET A 102 -9.99 -10.93 46.29
CA MET A 102 -10.89 -10.07 47.07
C MET A 102 -10.33 -8.66 47.26
N LYS A 103 -11.24 -7.74 47.59
CA LYS A 103 -10.96 -6.37 48.02
C LYS A 103 -11.18 -6.25 49.51
N TRP A 104 -10.12 -5.90 50.24
CA TRP A 104 -10.18 -5.66 51.68
C TRP A 104 -9.79 -4.22 51.99
N SER A 105 -10.68 -3.52 52.69
CA SER A 105 -10.49 -2.13 53.08
C SER A 105 -10.21 -2.03 54.57
N PHE A 106 -9.10 -1.38 54.94
CA PHE A 106 -8.70 -1.11 56.32
C PHE A 106 -8.61 0.40 56.55
N PRO A 107 -9.20 0.95 57.63
CA PRO A 107 -8.96 2.35 57.98
C PRO A 107 -7.47 2.62 58.23
N ASN A 108 -6.79 1.75 58.97
CA ASN A 108 -5.32 1.73 59.09
C ASN A 108 -4.79 0.31 59.36
N LEU A 109 -3.97 -0.24 58.45
CA LEU A 109 -3.30 -1.53 58.59
C LEU A 109 -1.81 -1.33 58.88
N ASN A 110 -1.35 -1.66 60.08
CA ASN A 110 0.04 -1.53 60.48
C ASN A 110 0.77 -2.88 60.35
N LEU A 111 1.87 -2.91 59.59
CA LEU A 111 2.70 -4.08 59.34
C LEU A 111 3.98 -3.96 60.17
N ALA A 112 3.99 -4.51 61.39
CA ALA A 112 5.06 -4.32 62.36
C ALA A 112 6.12 -5.42 62.33
N LYS A 113 5.69 -6.69 62.36
CA LYS A 113 6.60 -7.84 62.29
C LYS A 113 5.79 -9.11 61.98
N GLY A 114 5.88 -9.59 60.75
CA GLY A 114 4.92 -10.57 60.27
C GLY A 114 5.16 -10.99 58.86
N ASP A 115 4.29 -11.90 58.42
CA ASP A 115 4.11 -12.16 57.00
C ASP A 115 2.66 -11.99 56.56
N LEU A 116 2.53 -11.84 55.25
CA LEU A 116 1.26 -11.93 54.55
C LEU A 116 1.41 -13.02 53.51
N VAL A 117 0.62 -14.08 53.65
CA VAL A 117 0.58 -15.22 52.73
C VAL A 117 -0.61 -15.07 51.80
N ALA A 118 -0.36 -14.74 50.54
CA ALA A 118 -1.38 -14.70 49.51
C ALA A 118 -1.59 -16.08 48.88
N THR A 119 -2.81 -16.62 49.02
CA THR A 119 -3.22 -17.93 48.50
C THR A 119 -4.17 -17.75 47.29
N GLY A 120 -3.78 -18.17 46.09
CA GLY A 120 -4.62 -18.07 44.88
C GLY A 120 -3.93 -18.45 43.55
N GLY A 121 -4.61 -19.27 42.73
CA GLY A 121 -3.99 -20.02 41.61
C GLY A 121 -3.56 -19.30 40.31
N ASP A 122 -2.93 -20.10 39.45
CA ASP A 122 -1.98 -19.86 38.33
C ASP A 122 -2.30 -18.87 37.18
N SER A 123 -3.22 -17.91 37.32
CA SER A 123 -3.60 -17.04 36.19
C SER A 123 -3.34 -15.54 36.44
N ASP A 124 -2.77 -14.84 35.44
CA ASP A 124 -2.35 -13.43 35.44
C ASP A 124 -3.40 -12.38 35.91
N TYR A 125 -4.68 -12.75 35.98
CA TYR A 125 -5.80 -11.84 36.27
C TYR A 125 -6.35 -11.94 37.71
N LYS A 126 -5.70 -12.68 38.61
CA LYS A 126 -6.15 -12.87 40.00
C LYS A 126 -5.34 -11.99 40.96
N SER A 127 -5.94 -10.90 41.46
CA SER A 127 -5.26 -9.94 42.35
C SER A 127 -5.93 -9.86 43.73
N VAL A 128 -5.12 -9.79 44.78
CA VAL A 128 -5.51 -9.38 46.14
C VAL A 128 -5.39 -7.87 46.26
N TRP A 129 -6.45 -7.18 46.70
CA TRP A 129 -6.49 -5.71 46.75
C TRP A 129 -6.59 -5.23 48.20
N PHE A 130 -5.58 -4.52 48.66
CA PHE A 130 -5.63 -3.75 49.90
C PHE A 130 -6.01 -2.30 49.62
N MET A 131 -7.06 -1.84 50.30
CA MET A 131 -7.60 -0.48 50.22
C MET A 131 -7.52 0.20 51.59
N GLY A 132 -7.40 1.53 51.57
CA GLY A 132 -7.23 2.33 52.80
C GLY A 132 -5.76 2.51 53.18
N LYS A 133 -5.48 2.93 54.42
CA LYS A 133 -4.11 3.24 54.86
C LYS A 133 -3.39 1.97 55.30
N MET A 134 -2.18 1.75 54.80
CA MET A 134 -1.25 0.70 55.20
C MET A 134 0.06 1.34 55.65
N THR A 135 0.56 1.00 56.84
CA THR A 135 1.79 1.55 57.39
C THR A 135 2.78 0.43 57.68
N VAL A 136 3.93 0.41 57.01
CA VAL A 136 5.01 -0.53 57.32
C VAL A 136 5.85 0.04 58.45
N LEU A 137 5.78 -0.61 59.60
CA LEU A 137 6.59 -0.32 60.79
C LEU A 137 7.80 -1.26 60.90
N ALA A 138 7.76 -2.40 60.19
CA ALA A 138 8.86 -3.35 60.09
C ALA A 138 10.12 -2.71 59.50
N THR A 139 11.30 -3.05 60.02
CA THR A 139 12.58 -2.44 59.65
C THR A 139 13.48 -3.39 58.88
N THR A 140 14.64 -2.93 58.38
CA THR A 140 15.58 -3.82 57.67
C THR A 140 16.10 -4.99 58.51
N ASN A 141 16.14 -4.86 59.84
CA ASN A 141 16.57 -5.93 60.76
C ASN A 141 15.45 -6.93 61.07
N ALA A 142 14.19 -6.53 60.88
CA ALA A 142 13.00 -7.34 61.08
C ALA A 142 11.96 -6.96 60.02
N PRO A 143 12.17 -7.37 58.75
CA PRO A 143 11.32 -6.94 57.65
C PRO A 143 9.95 -7.61 57.71
N PHE A 144 8.94 -6.95 57.12
CA PHE A 144 7.65 -7.59 56.88
C PHE A 144 7.71 -8.34 55.56
N VAL A 145 7.30 -9.61 55.54
CA VAL A 145 7.45 -10.47 54.37
C VAL A 145 6.10 -10.74 53.71
N CYS A 146 5.91 -10.33 52.47
CA CYS A 146 4.77 -10.80 51.66
C CYS A 146 5.21 -12.01 50.85
N THR A 147 4.48 -13.11 50.99
CA THR A 147 4.71 -14.35 50.26
C THR A 147 3.49 -14.82 49.50
N SER A 148 3.70 -15.74 48.56
CA SER A 148 2.63 -16.51 47.95
C SER A 148 3.04 -17.97 47.79
N SER A 149 2.05 -18.86 47.89
CA SER A 149 2.16 -20.30 47.65
C SER A 149 1.77 -20.72 46.22
N THR A 150 1.36 -19.77 45.37
CA THR A 150 0.66 -20.05 44.08
C THR A 150 0.98 -19.02 42.98
N GLY A 151 1.98 -18.15 43.19
CA GLY A 151 2.34 -17.09 42.23
C GLY A 151 1.31 -15.96 42.13
N ALA A 152 0.61 -15.66 43.23
CA ALA A 152 -0.46 -14.65 43.26
C ALA A 152 0.06 -13.23 42.94
N ARG A 153 -0.87 -12.32 42.60
CA ARG A 153 -0.59 -10.89 42.48
C ARG A 153 -1.15 -10.13 43.68
N LEU A 154 -0.29 -9.39 44.40
CA LEU A 154 -0.68 -8.43 45.44
C LEU A 154 -0.74 -7.03 44.84
N THR A 155 -1.90 -6.39 44.89
CA THR A 155 -2.12 -5.02 44.41
C THR A 155 -2.44 -4.10 45.59
N ILE A 156 -1.67 -3.02 45.73
CA ILE A 156 -1.89 -1.99 46.75
C ILE A 156 -2.49 -0.76 46.06
N TYR A 157 -3.69 -0.33 46.46
CA TYR A 157 -4.48 0.65 45.72
C TYR A 157 -4.33 2.08 46.26
N ARG A 158 -4.03 3.07 45.39
CA ARG A 158 -4.07 4.55 45.62
C ARG A 158 -3.57 5.08 46.98
N ASN A 159 -2.36 5.65 47.03
CA ASN A 159 -1.80 6.43 48.13
C ASN A 159 -1.90 5.75 49.51
N ALA A 160 -1.87 4.42 49.49
CA ALA A 160 -2.22 3.60 50.63
C ALA A 160 -1.02 3.30 51.53
N ILE A 161 0.18 3.12 51.00
CA ILE A 161 1.31 2.63 51.81
C ILE A 161 2.21 3.76 52.34
N TYR A 162 2.55 3.65 53.61
CA TYR A 162 3.40 4.56 54.39
C TYR A 162 4.54 3.76 55.01
N GLY A 163 5.69 4.40 55.22
CA GLY A 163 6.82 3.80 55.92
C GLY A 163 7.94 4.81 56.10
N ALA A 164 8.63 4.74 57.23
CA ALA A 164 9.81 5.54 57.51
C ALA A 164 11.01 5.09 56.64
N GLU A 165 12.13 5.80 56.72
CA GLU A 165 13.32 5.51 55.89
C GLU A 165 13.95 4.14 56.19
N ASP A 166 13.84 3.69 57.43
CA ASP A 166 14.30 2.38 57.90
C ASP A 166 13.28 1.25 57.68
N ALA A 167 12.06 1.57 57.24
CA ALA A 167 11.02 0.59 57.01
C ALA A 167 11.43 -0.39 55.90
N CYS A 168 11.06 -1.67 55.99
CA CYS A 168 11.44 -2.69 55.03
C CYS A 168 10.30 -3.66 54.73
N LEU A 169 9.99 -3.79 53.44
CA LEU A 169 9.05 -4.75 52.89
C LEU A 169 9.81 -5.74 52.00
N VAL A 170 9.67 -7.03 52.27
CA VAL A 170 10.24 -8.11 51.44
C VAL A 170 9.12 -8.79 50.69
N ILE A 171 9.29 -9.02 49.40
CA ILE A 171 8.47 -9.94 48.62
C ILE A 171 9.28 -11.17 48.27
N SER A 172 8.78 -12.34 48.63
CA SER A 172 9.48 -13.61 48.47
C SER A 172 8.51 -14.73 48.10
N ASN A 173 8.99 -15.79 47.43
CA ASN A 173 8.19 -16.97 47.17
C ASN A 173 8.33 -17.94 48.34
N GLY A 174 7.21 -18.30 48.99
CA GLY A 174 7.21 -19.27 50.08
C GLY A 174 7.41 -20.71 49.61
N THR A 175 7.17 -21.00 48.32
CA THR A 175 7.31 -22.34 47.71
C THR A 175 7.66 -22.20 46.21
N PRO A 176 8.47 -23.08 45.60
CA PRO A 176 8.81 -22.97 44.18
C PRO A 176 7.56 -23.27 43.34
N THR A 177 6.97 -22.22 42.78
CA THR A 177 5.86 -22.30 41.82
C THR A 177 6.36 -21.92 40.43
N SER A 178 5.63 -22.33 39.38
CA SER A 178 5.93 -21.98 37.99
C SER A 178 5.60 -20.51 37.66
N THR A 179 4.76 -19.87 38.47
CA THR A 179 4.27 -18.50 38.33
C THR A 179 4.92 -17.59 39.38
N ALA A 180 5.39 -16.41 38.97
CA ALA A 180 6.05 -15.46 39.87
C ALA A 180 5.04 -14.73 40.79
N PHE A 181 5.33 -14.63 42.09
CA PHE A 181 4.61 -13.70 42.98
C PHE A 181 4.90 -12.25 42.57
N ARG A 182 3.85 -11.44 42.43
CA ARG A 182 3.95 -10.07 41.91
C ARG A 182 3.43 -9.05 42.92
N LEU A 183 4.26 -8.06 43.26
CA LEU A 183 3.80 -6.85 43.92
C LEU A 183 3.54 -5.78 42.87
N HIS A 184 2.28 -5.38 42.73
CA HIS A 184 1.86 -4.39 41.75
C HIS A 184 1.59 -3.03 42.39
N MET A 185 2.36 -2.03 41.96
CA MET A 185 2.30 -0.66 42.44
C MET A 185 1.28 0.22 41.70
N GLY A 186 0.65 -0.30 40.63
CA GLY A 186 -0.34 0.39 39.79
C GLY A 186 0.13 0.57 38.34
N ASP A 187 -0.81 0.52 37.39
CA ASP A 187 -0.54 0.62 35.94
C ASP A 187 -0.47 2.10 35.46
N ASP A 188 -1.17 3.04 36.13
CA ASP A 188 -1.23 4.47 35.77
C ASP A 188 -0.57 5.39 36.82
N MET A 189 -0.01 6.52 36.37
CA MET A 189 0.41 7.66 37.22
C MET A 189 -0.70 8.12 38.20
N ALA A 190 -1.98 7.82 37.91
CA ALA A 190 -3.14 8.16 38.72
C ALA A 190 -3.46 7.17 39.87
N THR A 191 -2.81 6.01 39.93
CA THR A 191 -2.98 5.01 41.01
C THR A 191 -1.76 4.96 41.92
N SER A 192 -1.64 5.98 42.77
CA SER A 192 -0.40 6.35 43.47
C SER A 192 -0.10 5.52 44.74
N GLY A 193 -0.09 4.18 44.68
CA GLY A 193 -0.03 3.32 45.88
C GLY A 193 1.13 3.61 46.86
N PHE A 194 2.30 4.02 46.35
CA PHE A 194 3.57 4.08 47.08
C PHE A 194 4.12 5.49 47.36
N THR A 195 3.37 6.54 47.05
CA THR A 195 3.81 7.94 47.16
C THR A 195 4.37 8.31 48.54
N TYR A 196 3.87 7.71 49.62
CA TYR A 196 4.26 8.05 50.99
C TYR A 196 5.20 7.03 51.63
N TYR A 197 5.62 6.01 50.90
CA TYR A 197 6.53 4.98 51.40
C TYR A 197 7.98 5.42 51.21
N LYS A 198 8.69 5.67 52.32
CA LYS A 198 10.11 6.06 52.30
C LYS A 198 11.06 4.91 52.65
N GLY A 199 10.57 3.69 52.81
CA GLY A 199 11.37 2.52 53.19
C GLY A 199 11.99 1.79 52.00
N ARG A 200 12.49 0.58 52.24
CA ARG A 200 13.14 -0.33 51.29
C ARG A 200 12.20 -1.45 50.85
N ILE A 201 12.17 -1.73 49.55
CA ILE A 201 11.46 -2.88 48.97
C ILE A 201 12.50 -3.90 48.51
N VAL A 202 12.48 -5.11 49.07
CA VAL A 202 13.35 -6.22 48.67
C VAL A 202 12.53 -7.20 47.82
N VAL A 203 13.00 -7.48 46.62
CA VAL A 203 12.45 -8.47 45.70
C VAL A 203 13.35 -9.69 45.72
N ASP A 204 12.87 -10.78 46.33
CA ASP A 204 13.66 -11.97 46.60
C ASP A 204 13.16 -13.18 45.79
N GLY A 205 14.07 -13.88 45.14
CA GLY A 205 13.76 -15.09 44.37
C GLY A 205 13.05 -14.78 43.05
N LYS A 206 12.20 -15.70 42.58
CA LYS A 206 11.37 -15.52 41.36
C LYS A 206 10.16 -14.60 41.60
N CYS A 207 10.34 -13.51 42.35
CA CYS A 207 9.31 -12.49 42.56
C CYS A 207 9.52 -11.31 41.59
N GLU A 208 8.43 -10.61 41.28
CA GLU A 208 8.47 -9.44 40.41
C GLU A 208 7.86 -8.21 41.12
N LEU A 209 8.58 -7.10 41.09
CA LEU A 209 8.03 -5.79 41.41
C LEU A 209 7.54 -5.14 40.12
N TRP A 210 6.22 -4.97 40.00
CA TRP A 210 5.57 -4.33 38.86
C TRP A 210 5.31 -2.86 39.16
N CYS A 211 5.93 -1.98 38.37
CA CYS A 211 5.79 -0.53 38.50
C CYS A 211 5.29 0.11 37.19
N GLY A 212 4.41 1.10 37.32
CA GLY A 212 4.04 2.00 36.23
C GLY A 212 5.09 3.11 36.00
N GLY A 213 6.04 3.29 36.92
CA GLY A 213 7.15 4.27 36.86
C GLY A 213 7.75 4.54 38.25
N PHE A 214 8.95 5.13 38.31
CA PHE A 214 9.66 5.42 39.58
C PHE A 214 9.20 6.70 40.28
N SER A 215 8.40 7.55 39.63
CA SER A 215 7.89 8.80 40.19
C SER A 215 7.17 8.60 41.53
N GLN A 216 6.50 7.46 41.71
CA GLN A 216 5.79 7.11 42.94
C GLN A 216 6.72 6.90 44.16
N LEU A 217 7.99 6.54 43.94
CA LEU A 217 8.98 6.35 45.02
C LEU A 217 9.91 7.56 45.16
N ASN A 218 9.72 8.60 44.33
CA ASN A 218 10.54 9.81 44.30
C ASN A 218 10.07 10.86 45.33
N ASN A 219 9.84 10.41 46.57
CA ASN A 219 9.27 11.20 47.66
C ASN A 219 10.32 11.74 48.65
N THR A 220 11.59 11.78 48.23
CA THR A 220 12.73 12.20 49.05
C THR A 220 13.48 13.36 48.38
N ALA A 221 14.09 14.22 49.20
CA ALA A 221 14.82 15.39 48.71
C ALA A 221 16.15 15.01 48.01
N GLY A 222 16.75 13.86 48.36
CA GLY A 222 18.03 13.37 47.84
C GLY A 222 17.95 12.04 47.10
N VAL A 223 19.07 11.62 46.51
CA VAL A 223 19.23 10.31 45.86
C VAL A 223 19.27 9.21 46.93
N VAL A 224 18.42 8.20 46.78
CA VAL A 224 18.37 7.01 47.66
C VAL A 224 19.00 5.85 46.91
N THR A 225 20.03 5.20 47.46
CA THR A 225 20.81 4.19 46.73
C THR A 225 20.18 2.82 46.67
N ASN A 226 19.36 2.45 47.66
CA ASN A 226 18.91 1.08 47.89
C ASN A 226 17.40 0.97 48.15
N ARG A 227 16.60 1.88 47.56
CA ARG A 227 15.13 1.91 47.70
C ARG A 227 14.50 0.60 47.21
N ILE A 228 15.06 0.03 46.15
CA ILE A 228 14.69 -1.30 45.64
C ILE A 228 15.93 -2.19 45.75
N THR A 229 15.75 -3.42 46.25
CA THR A 229 16.79 -4.44 46.27
C THR A 229 16.36 -5.64 45.44
N LEU A 230 17.19 -6.09 44.52
CA LEU A 230 17.00 -7.36 43.82
C LEU A 230 17.92 -8.40 44.45
N ARG A 231 17.33 -9.50 44.93
CA ARG A 231 17.99 -10.60 45.63
C ARG A 231 17.59 -11.92 44.98
N ASN A 232 18.54 -12.84 44.83
CA ASN A 232 18.32 -14.21 44.37
C ASN A 232 17.54 -14.30 43.04
N GLY A 233 17.83 -13.41 42.09
CA GLY A 233 17.14 -13.35 40.79
C GLY A 233 15.85 -12.52 40.77
N GLY A 234 15.57 -11.76 41.84
CA GLY A 234 14.44 -10.83 41.92
C GLY A 234 14.35 -9.92 40.71
N LYS A 235 13.11 -9.68 40.25
CA LYS A 235 12.85 -8.97 38.99
C LYS A 235 12.16 -7.62 39.21
N LEU A 236 12.70 -6.59 38.57
CA LEU A 236 12.05 -5.30 38.39
C LEU A 236 11.40 -5.22 37.01
N GLN A 237 10.09 -4.97 36.97
CA GLN A 237 9.30 -4.92 35.74
C GLN A 237 8.57 -3.57 35.61
N GLN A 238 8.79 -2.86 34.51
CA GLN A 238 7.96 -1.72 34.10
C GLN A 238 6.94 -2.15 33.02
N ARG A 239 5.67 -1.70 33.13
CA ARG A 239 4.57 -2.15 32.23
C ARG A 239 3.94 -1.04 31.37
N THR A 240 4.18 0.22 31.71
CA THR A 240 3.63 1.37 30.98
C THR A 240 4.72 2.37 30.63
N ASN A 241 4.48 3.16 29.58
CA ASN A 241 5.37 4.23 29.13
C ASN A 241 5.35 5.38 30.15
N ALA A 242 6.24 5.33 31.16
CA ALA A 242 6.50 6.46 32.03
C ALA A 242 7.94 6.89 31.86
N TRP A 243 8.14 7.92 31.03
CA TRP A 243 9.36 8.71 31.04
C TRP A 243 9.35 9.52 32.35
N SER A 244 10.32 9.29 33.22
CA SER A 244 10.56 10.18 34.36
C SER A 244 12.05 10.43 34.46
N ASP A 245 12.53 11.38 33.65
CA ASP A 245 13.87 11.91 33.81
C ASP A 245 14.02 12.50 35.21
N GLY A 246 15.13 12.19 35.88
CA GLY A 246 15.45 12.75 37.20
C GLY A 246 14.83 12.00 38.39
N ASN A 247 14.46 10.72 38.24
CA ASN A 247 14.12 9.90 39.40
C ASN A 247 15.33 9.73 40.34
N LYS A 248 15.10 9.83 41.66
CA LYS A 248 16.13 9.73 42.72
C LYS A 248 16.21 8.33 43.33
N VAL A 249 15.59 7.34 42.68
CA VAL A 249 15.33 6.02 43.22
C VAL A 249 16.39 5.05 42.74
N GLY A 250 17.25 4.61 43.65
CA GLY A 250 18.30 3.64 43.39
C GLY A 250 17.86 2.20 43.52
N VAL A 251 18.45 1.36 42.68
CA VAL A 251 18.27 -0.09 42.64
C VAL A 251 19.60 -0.72 43.06
N PHE A 252 19.57 -1.46 44.16
CA PHE A 252 20.69 -2.26 44.60
C PHE A 252 20.46 -3.72 44.19
N VAL A 253 21.47 -4.39 43.68
CA VAL A 253 21.42 -5.80 43.32
C VAL A 253 22.39 -6.55 44.21
N GLU A 254 21.91 -7.59 44.86
CA GLU A 254 22.77 -8.43 45.71
C GLU A 254 23.68 -9.33 44.86
N PRO A 255 24.75 -9.90 45.44
CA PRO A 255 25.67 -10.78 44.70
C PRO A 255 25.00 -11.99 44.03
N SER A 256 23.83 -12.42 44.51
CA SER A 256 23.04 -13.49 43.90
C SER A 256 22.28 -13.08 42.63
N GLY A 257 22.33 -11.80 42.27
CA GLY A 257 21.87 -11.27 41.00
C GLY A 257 20.40 -10.85 40.95
N GLY A 258 20.05 -10.14 39.88
CA GLY A 258 18.72 -9.59 39.64
C GLY A 258 18.39 -9.42 38.16
N THR A 259 17.12 -9.22 37.86
CA THR A 259 16.63 -9.01 36.49
C THR A 259 15.91 -7.68 36.35
N ILE A 260 16.17 -6.97 35.25
CA ILE A 260 15.43 -5.77 34.86
C ILE A 260 14.71 -6.04 33.54
N SER A 261 13.42 -5.73 33.48
CA SER A 261 12.62 -5.88 32.27
C SER A 261 11.58 -4.77 32.14
N ALA A 262 11.13 -4.55 30.91
CA ALA A 262 10.19 -3.50 30.56
C ALA A 262 9.21 -3.96 29.47
N ASN A 263 8.09 -3.24 29.35
CA ASN A 263 7.21 -3.31 28.19
C ASN A 263 6.67 -1.89 27.93
N PRO A 264 7.23 -1.10 26.98
CA PRO A 264 8.40 -1.37 26.13
C PRO A 264 9.76 -1.00 26.77
N THR A 265 9.86 0.08 27.56
CA THR A 265 11.13 0.61 28.10
C THR A 265 11.04 1.00 29.58
N ILE A 266 12.10 0.74 30.35
CA ILE A 266 12.30 1.22 31.73
C ILE A 266 13.37 2.31 31.77
N THR A 267 13.12 3.38 32.52
CA THR A 267 14.10 4.47 32.71
C THR A 267 14.53 4.55 34.18
N ILE A 268 15.83 4.37 34.44
CA ILE A 268 16.42 4.50 35.79
C ILE A 268 17.43 5.65 35.78
N SER A 269 17.11 6.76 36.44
CA SER A 269 18.02 7.90 36.62
C SER A 269 18.75 7.87 37.96
N GLY A 270 18.23 7.13 38.94
CA GLY A 270 18.93 6.81 40.18
C GLY A 270 20.09 5.81 39.97
N PRO A 271 20.89 5.55 41.01
CA PRO A 271 22.01 4.63 40.94
C PRO A 271 21.55 3.17 40.82
N LEU A 272 22.08 2.42 39.86
CA LEU A 272 21.99 0.97 39.76
C LEU A 272 23.33 0.37 40.19
N THR A 273 23.36 -0.34 41.32
CA THR A 273 24.62 -0.77 41.94
C THR A 273 24.59 -2.20 42.48
N GLY A 274 25.75 -2.85 42.60
CA GLY A 274 25.92 -4.12 43.30
C GLY A 274 26.31 -5.30 42.41
N GLY A 275 25.64 -6.44 42.58
CA GLY A 275 25.91 -7.71 41.90
C GLY A 275 25.42 -7.78 40.44
N PRO A 276 25.36 -8.99 39.84
CA PRO A 276 25.09 -9.18 38.42
C PRO A 276 23.63 -8.87 38.04
N VAL A 277 23.43 -8.22 36.89
CA VAL A 277 22.11 -7.79 36.39
C VAL A 277 21.88 -8.25 34.96
N ALA A 278 20.77 -8.95 34.73
CA ALA A 278 20.30 -9.30 33.39
C ALA A 278 19.15 -8.41 32.92
N LYS A 279 19.19 -7.98 31.65
CA LYS A 279 18.20 -7.09 31.02
C LYS A 279 17.63 -7.71 29.75
N TYR A 280 16.28 -7.72 29.63
CA TYR A 280 15.58 -8.34 28.50
C TYR A 280 14.83 -7.37 27.55
N ASN A 281 14.38 -6.19 27.97
CA ASN A 281 13.64 -5.26 27.08
C ASN A 281 14.16 -3.83 27.24
N GLY A 282 13.56 -2.80 26.65
CA GLY A 282 14.10 -1.43 26.64
C GLY A 282 14.61 -0.96 28.01
N PHE A 283 15.85 -0.43 28.10
CA PHE A 283 16.44 0.13 29.33
C PHE A 283 17.17 1.43 29.04
N TYR A 284 16.76 2.53 29.65
CA TYR A 284 17.43 3.82 29.54
C TYR A 284 17.95 4.26 30.91
N THR A 285 19.15 4.84 30.93
CA THR A 285 19.68 5.47 32.14
C THR A 285 20.43 6.76 31.81
N SER A 286 20.25 7.74 32.68
CA SER A 286 21.05 8.96 32.80
C SER A 286 21.81 9.01 34.14
N GLY A 287 21.71 7.93 34.92
CA GLY A 287 22.24 7.81 36.28
C GLY A 287 23.59 7.12 36.35
N ARG A 288 23.92 6.65 37.55
CA ARG A 288 25.14 5.85 37.80
C ARG A 288 24.85 4.36 37.67
N VAL A 289 25.66 3.63 36.93
CA VAL A 289 25.58 2.17 36.81
C VAL A 289 26.93 1.57 37.22
N THR A 290 26.93 0.84 38.33
CA THR A 290 28.12 0.21 38.92
C THR A 290 27.78 -1.19 39.42
N VAL A 291 27.78 -2.16 38.51
CA VAL A 291 27.47 -3.57 38.80
C VAL A 291 28.61 -4.51 38.42
N THR A 292 28.71 -5.66 39.07
CA THR A 292 29.73 -6.67 38.74
C THR A 292 29.53 -7.29 37.36
N GLN A 293 28.31 -7.26 36.80
CA GLN A 293 28.03 -7.73 35.46
C GLN A 293 26.72 -7.12 34.97
N PHE A 294 26.68 -6.66 33.71
CA PHE A 294 25.48 -6.14 33.08
C PHE A 294 25.22 -6.87 31.75
N ASP A 295 24.26 -7.79 31.75
CA ASP A 295 23.92 -8.59 30.57
C ASP A 295 22.74 -8.00 29.81
N ILE A 296 22.93 -7.77 28.51
CA ILE A 296 21.90 -7.30 27.59
C ILE A 296 21.52 -8.48 26.71
N ASN A 297 20.32 -9.02 26.94
CA ASN A 297 19.82 -10.24 26.30
C ASN A 297 18.74 -9.98 25.25
N SER A 298 18.17 -8.77 25.21
CA SER A 298 17.29 -8.31 24.12
C SER A 298 16.91 -6.83 24.26
N GLY A 299 16.29 -6.28 23.21
CA GLY A 299 15.80 -4.90 23.14
C GLY A 299 16.90 -3.84 23.14
N TYR A 300 16.52 -2.58 23.29
CA TYR A 300 17.45 -1.44 23.22
C TYR A 300 17.91 -1.00 24.62
N THR A 301 19.21 -0.79 24.83
CA THR A 301 19.82 -0.29 26.07
C THR A 301 20.51 1.04 25.75
N GLN A 302 20.17 2.10 26.46
CA GLN A 302 20.74 3.43 26.25
C GLN A 302 21.42 3.95 27.52
N PHE A 303 22.71 4.25 27.42
CA PHE A 303 23.42 5.11 28.36
C PHE A 303 23.41 6.52 27.79
N SER A 304 22.59 7.38 28.41
CA SER A 304 22.36 8.75 27.94
C SER A 304 23.49 9.68 28.38
N SER A 305 23.67 10.78 27.66
CA SER A 305 24.63 11.83 28.02
C SER A 305 24.49 12.24 29.50
N GLY A 306 25.62 12.26 30.22
CA GLY A 306 25.67 12.56 31.66
C GLY A 306 25.63 11.34 32.59
N ALA A 307 25.31 10.14 32.10
CA ALA A 307 25.41 8.91 32.87
C ALA A 307 26.86 8.62 33.29
N SER A 308 27.05 7.90 34.39
CA SER A 308 28.37 7.43 34.85
C SER A 308 28.39 5.90 34.97
N VAL A 309 29.32 5.23 34.28
CA VAL A 309 29.35 3.77 34.18
C VAL A 309 30.69 3.22 34.62
N SER A 310 30.67 2.22 35.50
CA SER A 310 31.86 1.54 36.01
C SER A 310 31.57 0.09 36.37
N ASN A 311 31.07 -0.66 35.41
CA ASN A 311 30.78 -2.08 35.59
C ASN A 311 32.06 -2.89 35.41
N ASP A 312 32.18 -4.02 36.11
CA ASP A 312 33.32 -4.93 35.88
C ASP A 312 33.25 -5.52 34.46
N VAL A 313 32.04 -5.79 33.94
CA VAL A 313 31.81 -6.20 32.56
C VAL A 313 30.40 -5.88 32.08
N ILE A 314 30.26 -5.54 30.81
CA ILE A 314 28.98 -5.48 30.09
C ILE A 314 28.99 -6.55 29.01
N ASN A 315 28.00 -7.45 28.99
CA ASN A 315 27.85 -8.44 27.92
C ASN A 315 26.64 -8.08 27.06
N VAL A 316 26.86 -7.94 25.76
CA VAL A 316 25.82 -7.75 24.75
C VAL A 316 25.61 -9.09 24.06
N ASN A 317 24.66 -9.88 24.58
CA ASN A 317 24.33 -11.21 24.07
C ASN A 317 23.30 -11.14 22.93
N ALA A 318 22.38 -10.17 23.00
CA ALA A 318 21.42 -9.84 21.95
C ALA A 318 20.78 -8.47 22.22
N GLY A 319 20.26 -7.81 21.17
CA GLY A 319 19.73 -6.45 21.25
C GLY A 319 20.79 -5.38 21.01
N THR A 320 20.55 -4.15 21.47
CA THR A 320 21.44 -2.99 21.23
C THR A 320 21.94 -2.38 22.53
N LEU A 321 23.25 -2.11 22.61
CA LEU A 321 23.84 -1.16 23.55
C LEU A 321 24.21 0.13 22.81
N ALA A 322 23.56 1.24 23.16
CA ALA A 322 23.85 2.57 22.68
C ALA A 322 24.44 3.43 23.79
N ILE A 323 25.63 3.98 23.54
CA ILE A 323 26.35 4.83 24.49
C ILE A 323 26.54 6.21 23.85
N HIS A 324 25.80 7.19 24.35
CA HIS A 324 25.80 8.54 23.81
C HIS A 324 27.08 9.30 24.20
N GLY A 325 27.36 10.39 23.48
CA GLY A 325 28.42 11.33 23.84
C GLY A 325 28.29 11.82 25.29
N ASN A 326 29.42 12.07 25.95
CA ASN A 326 29.53 12.54 27.35
C ASN A 326 29.12 11.56 28.46
N VAL A 327 28.95 10.26 28.17
CA VAL A 327 28.94 9.23 29.22
C VAL A 327 30.31 9.18 29.91
N LYS A 328 30.32 9.21 31.24
CA LYS A 328 31.54 9.20 32.05
C LYS A 328 31.87 7.77 32.47
N PHE A 329 33.04 7.28 32.08
CA PHE A 329 33.59 6.04 32.63
C PHE A 329 34.50 6.38 33.79
N VAL A 330 33.98 6.30 35.01
CA VAL A 330 34.69 6.66 36.24
C VAL A 330 34.38 5.67 37.36
N ASP A 331 35.40 5.24 38.09
CA ASP A 331 35.24 4.33 39.23
C ASP A 331 34.53 5.00 40.42
N ASP A 332 34.38 4.27 41.53
CA ASP A 332 33.68 4.77 42.72
C ASP A 332 34.32 6.01 43.37
N ARG A 333 35.58 6.28 43.06
CA ARG A 333 36.37 7.41 43.54
C ARG A 333 36.43 8.55 42.52
N GLY A 334 35.81 8.39 41.36
CA GLY A 334 35.84 9.34 40.25
C GLY A 334 37.07 9.22 39.37
N ALA A 335 37.92 8.20 39.54
CA ALA A 335 39.09 7.98 38.70
C ALA A 335 38.69 7.43 37.33
N PRO A 336 39.42 7.72 36.24
CA PRO A 336 39.12 7.19 34.91
C PRO A 336 39.00 5.67 34.91
N TRP A 337 37.93 5.16 34.31
CA TRP A 337 37.65 3.73 34.18
C TRP A 337 37.67 3.34 32.70
N ILE A 338 38.27 2.19 32.38
CA ILE A 338 38.15 1.56 31.06
C ILE A 338 37.06 0.52 31.18
N GLN A 339 35.92 0.73 30.51
CA GLN A 339 34.76 -0.15 30.64
C GLN A 339 34.94 -1.41 29.79
N PRO A 340 34.96 -2.61 30.38
CA PRO A 340 34.95 -3.84 29.60
C PRO A 340 33.59 -4.09 28.98
N VAL A 341 33.56 -4.35 27.68
CA VAL A 341 32.34 -4.65 26.92
C VAL A 341 32.61 -5.84 26.01
N ASN A 342 31.83 -6.90 26.18
CA ASN A 342 31.85 -8.08 25.32
C ASN A 342 30.60 -8.07 24.43
N VAL A 343 30.76 -8.32 23.13
CA VAL A 343 29.66 -8.41 22.17
C VAL A 343 29.70 -9.80 21.54
N TYR A 344 28.63 -10.57 21.72
CA TYR A 344 28.52 -11.95 21.27
C TYR A 344 27.46 -12.04 20.17
N GLY A 345 27.83 -12.55 19.00
CA GLY A 345 26.91 -12.68 17.87
C GLY A 345 25.98 -13.88 18.01
N GLY A 346 24.71 -13.64 18.27
CA GLY A 346 23.69 -14.67 18.09
C GLY A 346 23.52 -15.06 16.62
N THR A 347 23.35 -16.35 16.34
CA THR A 347 23.30 -16.92 14.99
C THR A 347 21.96 -16.73 14.26
N ALA A 348 20.94 -16.17 14.91
CA ALA A 348 19.61 -15.89 14.35
C ALA A 348 19.26 -14.39 14.39
N ALA A 349 18.41 -13.91 13.47
CA ALA A 349 17.98 -12.49 13.42
C ALA A 349 17.30 -12.00 14.71
N SER A 350 16.65 -12.90 15.46
CA SER A 350 16.08 -12.62 16.79
C SER A 350 17.10 -12.56 17.93
N THR A 351 18.38 -12.77 17.63
CA THR A 351 19.52 -12.81 18.58
C THR A 351 20.67 -11.88 18.18
N ALA A 352 20.47 -10.97 17.22
CA ALA A 352 21.52 -10.05 16.79
C ALA A 352 21.93 -9.09 17.92
N ALA A 353 23.25 -8.93 18.12
CA ALA A 353 23.84 -8.04 19.12
C ALA A 353 24.47 -6.82 18.43
N TYR A 354 24.19 -5.64 18.97
CA TYR A 354 24.60 -4.36 18.40
C TYR A 354 25.30 -3.49 19.43
N LEU A 355 26.46 -2.93 19.09
CA LEU A 355 27.13 -1.88 19.84
C LEU A 355 27.11 -0.58 19.03
N ARG A 356 26.65 0.50 19.66
CA ARG A 356 26.56 1.85 19.08
C ARG A 356 27.26 2.84 20.00
N GLY A 357 28.23 3.58 19.49
CA GLY A 357 28.94 4.58 20.28
C GLY A 357 29.70 5.57 19.43
N SER A 358 29.76 6.83 19.88
CA SER A 358 30.60 7.84 19.23
C SER A 358 32.10 7.51 19.39
N PRO A 359 32.98 8.01 18.49
CA PRO A 359 34.43 7.84 18.59
C PRO A 359 35.03 8.15 19.96
N SER A 360 34.55 9.22 20.60
CA SER A 360 35.01 9.68 21.92
C SER A 360 34.75 8.65 23.03
N VAL A 361 33.70 7.84 22.88
CA VAL A 361 33.29 6.80 23.82
C VAL A 361 34.06 5.51 23.57
N LEU A 362 34.17 5.08 22.31
CA LEU A 362 34.79 3.81 21.94
C LEU A 362 36.26 3.70 22.41
N SER A 363 36.97 4.83 22.45
CA SER A 363 38.35 4.92 22.98
C SER A 363 38.49 4.60 24.48
N ARG A 364 37.38 4.52 25.22
CA ARG A 364 37.36 4.24 26.67
C ARG A 364 36.82 2.85 26.99
N LEU A 365 36.61 2.01 25.97
CA LEU A 365 36.12 0.65 26.11
C LEU A 365 37.28 -0.33 25.95
N ARG A 366 37.25 -1.41 26.73
CA ARG A 366 38.00 -2.64 26.43
C ARG A 366 37.05 -3.61 25.76
N LEU A 367 37.16 -3.75 24.44
CA LEU A 367 36.21 -4.50 23.64
C LEU A 367 36.63 -5.95 23.43
N LEU A 368 35.73 -6.89 23.65
CA LEU A 368 35.78 -8.23 23.05
C LEU A 368 34.65 -8.33 22.03
N PHE A 369 35.00 -8.54 20.78
CA PHE A 369 34.04 -8.63 19.68
C PHE A 369 34.09 -10.05 19.11
N ASP A 370 33.13 -10.86 19.49
CA ASP A 370 32.99 -12.25 19.05
C ASP A 370 31.60 -12.46 18.43
N GLY A 371 31.39 -11.75 17.33
CA GLY A 371 30.15 -11.64 16.59
C GLY A 371 29.42 -10.32 16.83
N GLY A 372 28.20 -10.20 16.30
CA GLY A 372 27.39 -8.98 16.38
C GLY A 372 27.82 -7.89 15.38
N THR A 373 27.28 -6.67 15.54
CA THR A 373 27.57 -5.53 14.67
C THR A 373 27.94 -4.27 15.47
N LEU A 374 29.05 -3.64 15.09
CA LEU A 374 29.49 -2.35 15.60
C LEU A 374 29.02 -1.23 14.67
N TYR A 375 28.46 -0.17 15.23
CA TYR A 375 28.17 1.09 14.55
C TYR A 375 29.01 2.21 15.19
N LEU A 376 29.61 3.04 14.35
CA LEU A 376 30.42 4.19 14.76
C LEU A 376 29.57 5.47 14.95
N SER A 377 28.32 5.30 15.39
CA SER A 377 27.41 6.39 15.75
C SER A 377 26.56 5.98 16.94
N SER A 378 26.32 6.92 17.88
CA SER A 378 25.40 6.68 18.99
C SER A 378 23.93 6.86 18.60
N ASP A 379 23.66 7.65 17.55
CA ASP A 379 22.30 8.00 17.14
C ASP A 379 21.92 7.27 15.84
N ALA A 380 20.78 6.58 15.85
CA ALA A 380 20.30 5.85 14.67
C ALA A 380 19.98 6.73 13.45
N LEU A 381 20.01 8.06 13.60
CA LEU A 381 19.58 9.04 12.59
C LEU A 381 20.68 10.05 12.18
N ALA A 382 21.84 10.06 12.85
CA ALA A 382 22.94 11.00 12.57
C ALA A 382 23.94 10.47 11.52
N MET A 383 23.43 9.66 10.59
CA MET A 383 24.22 8.89 9.63
C MET A 383 24.55 9.75 8.41
N GLY A 384 25.74 10.36 8.37
CA GLY A 384 26.14 11.22 7.24
C GLY A 384 27.44 12.02 7.38
N THR A 385 28.14 11.95 8.51
CA THR A 385 29.48 12.53 8.70
C THR A 385 30.49 11.41 8.93
N ALA A 386 31.61 11.43 8.20
CA ALA A 386 32.69 10.47 8.41
C ALA A 386 33.51 10.83 9.65
N GLU A 387 33.74 9.86 10.53
CA GLU A 387 34.45 10.01 11.80
C GLU A 387 35.59 9.00 11.97
N THR A 388 36.54 9.29 12.86
CA THR A 388 37.63 8.35 13.21
C THR A 388 37.52 7.91 14.65
N ALA A 389 37.30 6.61 14.87
CA ALA A 389 37.26 5.98 16.19
C ALA A 389 38.60 5.33 16.54
N TYR A 390 39.14 5.66 17.71
CA TYR A 390 40.34 5.02 18.25
C TYR A 390 39.94 3.90 19.20
N MET A 391 40.49 2.70 19.03
CA MET A 391 40.24 1.55 19.88
C MET A 391 41.52 1.09 20.57
N THR A 392 41.43 0.89 21.88
CA THR A 392 42.53 0.39 22.70
C THR A 392 42.15 -0.91 23.38
N ASN A 393 43.08 -1.87 23.48
CA ASN A 393 42.84 -3.18 24.10
C ASN A 393 41.62 -3.93 23.52
N ALA A 394 41.33 -3.77 22.23
CA ALA A 394 40.22 -4.47 21.59
C ALA A 394 40.66 -5.87 21.12
N THR A 395 39.85 -6.89 21.35
CA THR A 395 40.04 -8.23 20.77
C THR A 395 38.91 -8.51 19.79
N VAL A 396 39.24 -8.67 18.50
CA VAL A 396 38.27 -8.91 17.43
C VAL A 396 38.42 -10.35 16.94
N VAL A 397 37.43 -11.18 17.24
CA VAL A 397 37.38 -12.61 16.89
C VAL A 397 36.50 -12.84 15.65
N SER A 398 35.33 -12.22 15.60
CA SER A 398 34.38 -12.32 14.48
C SER A 398 33.36 -11.18 14.55
N GLY A 399 32.58 -10.95 13.48
CA GLY A 399 31.44 -10.01 13.51
C GLY A 399 31.36 -9.10 12.29
N THR A 400 30.62 -8.00 12.42
CA THR A 400 30.40 -6.99 11.37
C THR A 400 30.74 -5.60 11.86
N PHE A 401 31.52 -4.84 11.10
CA PHE A 401 31.73 -3.41 11.32
C PHE A 401 30.95 -2.63 10.27
N GLN A 402 30.05 -1.76 10.74
CA GLN A 402 29.25 -0.90 9.88
C GLN A 402 29.80 0.52 9.94
N PHE A 403 30.24 1.01 8.79
CA PHE A 403 30.85 2.32 8.60
C PHE A 403 29.84 3.29 8.02
N ASP A 404 29.86 4.53 8.49
CA ASP A 404 29.11 5.61 7.89
C ASP A 404 29.89 6.22 6.72
N ALA A 405 29.17 6.53 5.64
CA ALA A 405 29.70 7.29 4.51
C ALA A 405 29.08 8.69 4.45
N ALA A 406 29.94 9.68 4.24
CA ALA A 406 29.54 11.06 3.95
C ALA A 406 29.61 11.30 2.44
N ALA A 407 28.55 10.92 1.72
CA ALA A 407 28.51 10.94 0.25
C ALA A 407 28.90 12.30 -0.37
N ALA A 408 28.50 13.42 0.24
CA ALA A 408 28.82 14.76 -0.26
C ALA A 408 30.29 15.18 -0.04
N ALA A 409 30.93 14.64 1.00
CA ALA A 409 32.32 14.94 1.35
C ALA A 409 33.30 13.90 0.79
N ASP A 410 32.80 12.80 0.22
CA ASP A 410 33.59 11.69 -0.31
C ASP A 410 34.55 11.09 0.73
N THR A 411 34.00 10.79 1.91
CA THR A 411 34.75 10.24 3.05
C THR A 411 33.95 9.14 3.74
N MET A 412 34.64 8.17 4.34
CA MET A 412 34.05 7.11 5.16
C MET A 412 34.66 7.10 6.56
N ASP A 413 33.92 6.54 7.51
CA ASP A 413 34.43 6.28 8.84
C ASP A 413 35.70 5.43 8.83
N ARG A 414 36.51 5.62 9.87
CA ARG A 414 37.75 4.88 10.09
C ARG A 414 37.88 4.41 11.53
N VAL A 415 38.37 3.19 11.72
CA VAL A 415 38.76 2.66 13.04
C VAL A 415 40.28 2.52 13.10
N VAL A 416 40.88 3.07 14.16
CA VAL A 416 42.31 3.00 14.41
C VAL A 416 42.55 2.19 15.67
N PHE A 417 43.20 1.03 15.52
CA PHE A 417 43.59 0.19 16.65
C PHE A 417 44.95 0.60 17.19
N ASP A 418 45.13 0.45 18.50
CA ASP A 418 46.42 0.55 19.14
C ASP A 418 47.14 -0.82 19.20
N LYS A 419 48.43 -0.79 19.53
CA LYS A 419 49.28 -2.00 19.64
C LYS A 419 48.85 -2.98 20.75
N THR A 420 47.90 -2.61 21.61
CA THR A 420 47.41 -3.48 22.69
C THR A 420 46.21 -4.33 22.25
N SER A 421 45.64 -4.00 21.09
CA SER A 421 44.54 -4.73 20.46
C SER A 421 45.02 -6.04 19.81
N LYS A 422 44.09 -6.96 19.52
CA LYS A 422 44.36 -8.29 18.95
C LYS A 422 43.33 -8.64 17.87
N MET A 423 43.80 -9.05 16.70
CA MET A 423 42.98 -9.54 15.59
C MET A 423 43.07 -11.06 15.54
N GLN A 424 41.94 -11.75 15.69
CA GLN A 424 41.85 -13.21 15.80
C GLN A 424 40.92 -13.85 14.76
N PHE A 425 40.22 -13.06 13.95
CA PHE A 425 39.47 -13.54 12.78
C PHE A 425 40.40 -14.15 11.73
N THR A 426 39.85 -14.92 10.79
CA THR A 426 40.65 -15.68 9.79
C THR A 426 40.03 -15.59 8.40
N GLU A 427 40.71 -16.09 7.37
CA GLU A 427 40.16 -16.14 6.01
C GLU A 427 38.92 -17.05 5.90
N VAL A 428 38.81 -18.07 6.75
CA VAL A 428 37.63 -18.97 6.80
C VAL A 428 36.44 -18.32 7.51
N ALA A 429 36.72 -17.34 8.38
CA ALA A 429 35.73 -16.59 9.14
C ALA A 429 36.09 -15.09 9.09
N PRO A 430 35.90 -14.44 7.93
CA PRO A 430 36.36 -13.07 7.71
C PRO A 430 35.52 -12.07 8.51
N LEU A 431 36.15 -10.94 8.86
CA LEU A 431 35.45 -9.79 9.44
C LEU A 431 34.60 -9.13 8.35
N LYS A 432 33.29 -8.97 8.59
CA LYS A 432 32.39 -8.34 7.62
C LYS A 432 32.46 -6.82 7.73
N LEU A 433 32.57 -6.15 6.59
CA LEU A 433 32.58 -4.69 6.47
C LEU A 433 31.33 -4.27 5.69
N THR A 434 30.52 -3.36 6.24
CA THR A 434 29.29 -2.86 5.62
C THR A 434 29.23 -1.33 5.67
N ALA A 435 28.42 -0.74 4.79
CA ALA A 435 28.16 0.70 4.79
C ALA A 435 26.67 0.98 5.07
N ASN A 436 26.38 2.13 5.67
CA ASN A 436 25.03 2.58 5.97
C ASN A 436 24.22 3.08 4.77
N ILE A 437 24.92 3.64 3.78
CA ILE A 437 24.36 4.15 2.54
C ILE A 437 25.11 3.56 1.35
N GLN A 438 24.45 3.53 0.20
CA GLN A 438 25.09 3.23 -1.06
C GLN A 438 25.96 4.42 -1.48
N LEU A 439 27.20 4.15 -1.91
CA LEU A 439 28.15 5.17 -2.32
C LEU A 439 27.90 5.60 -3.78
N PRO A 440 27.74 6.92 -4.07
CA PRO A 440 27.38 7.41 -5.40
C PRO A 440 28.53 7.33 -6.43
N GLU A 441 28.22 7.34 -7.73
CA GLU A 441 29.17 7.23 -8.85
C GLU A 441 30.31 8.28 -8.81
N ALA A 442 30.02 9.49 -8.32
CA ALA A 442 31.00 10.58 -8.25
C ALA A 442 32.20 10.29 -7.32
N THR A 443 32.09 9.30 -6.42
CA THR A 443 33.11 8.95 -5.44
C THR A 443 33.95 7.72 -5.84
N MET A 444 33.79 7.24 -7.07
CA MET A 444 34.34 5.98 -7.60
C MET A 444 35.86 5.93 -7.85
N THR A 445 36.57 7.06 -7.72
CA THR A 445 38.04 7.08 -7.91
C THR A 445 38.82 6.86 -6.62
N ASN A 446 38.17 6.98 -5.45
CA ASN A 446 38.84 7.00 -4.17
C ASN A 446 38.93 5.62 -3.51
N SER A 447 40.10 5.36 -2.90
CA SER A 447 40.27 4.24 -1.98
C SER A 447 40.05 4.77 -0.57
N TYR A 448 39.18 4.11 0.20
CA TYR A 448 38.84 4.50 1.57
C TYR A 448 39.55 3.58 2.54
N THR A 449 40.41 4.15 3.39
CA THR A 449 41.01 3.41 4.51
C THR A 449 40.00 3.29 5.64
N LEU A 450 39.54 2.07 5.91
CA LEU A 450 38.55 1.78 6.94
C LEU A 450 39.21 1.40 8.26
N LEU A 451 40.33 0.68 8.23
CA LEU A 451 41.02 0.19 9.43
C LEU A 451 42.51 0.48 9.40
N ASP A 452 43.05 0.94 10.53
CA ASP A 452 44.49 0.94 10.82
C ASP A 452 44.79 -0.09 11.91
N ILE A 453 45.60 -1.09 11.59
CA ILE A 453 45.92 -2.20 12.49
C ILE A 453 47.44 -2.30 12.65
N PRO A 454 48.01 -1.93 13.80
CA PRO A 454 49.44 -2.18 14.07
C PRO A 454 49.80 -3.66 13.86
N VAL A 455 50.99 -3.93 13.30
CA VAL A 455 51.43 -5.32 13.05
C VAL A 455 51.48 -6.16 14.31
N GLU A 456 51.67 -5.53 15.48
CA GLU A 456 51.67 -6.16 16.79
C GLU A 456 50.30 -6.72 17.20
N CYS A 457 49.21 -6.26 16.58
CA CYS A 457 47.88 -6.81 16.80
C CYS A 457 47.65 -8.17 16.13
N GLY A 458 48.56 -8.59 15.25
CA GLY A 458 48.44 -9.76 14.39
C GLY A 458 48.47 -9.38 12.91
N THR A 459 49.09 -10.23 12.09
CA THR A 459 49.13 -10.02 10.64
C THR A 459 47.75 -10.27 10.03
N VAL A 460 47.30 -9.36 9.16
CA VAL A 460 46.03 -9.48 8.43
C VAL A 460 46.25 -9.51 6.92
N THR A 461 45.42 -10.23 6.20
CA THR A 461 45.41 -10.29 4.73
C THR A 461 44.07 -9.76 4.20
N ALA A 462 44.02 -9.41 2.91
CA ALA A 462 42.77 -8.95 2.29
C ALA A 462 41.64 -9.99 2.36
N ALA A 463 41.96 -11.29 2.30
CA ALA A 463 41.00 -12.39 2.37
C ALA A 463 40.38 -12.58 3.77
N MET A 464 40.95 -11.96 4.81
CA MET A 464 40.39 -11.96 6.16
C MET A 464 39.26 -10.94 6.34
N PHE A 465 38.90 -10.19 5.30
CA PHE A 465 37.82 -9.20 5.31
C PHE A 465 36.82 -9.47 4.19
N ASP A 466 35.52 -9.38 4.52
CA ASP A 466 34.42 -9.49 3.56
C ASP A 466 33.74 -8.12 3.42
N ALA A 467 34.03 -7.41 2.33
CA ALA A 467 33.43 -6.12 2.00
C ALA A 467 32.27 -6.23 1.01
N SER A 468 31.64 -7.41 0.86
CA SER A 468 30.50 -7.60 -0.05
C SER A 468 29.28 -6.78 0.32
N GLY A 469 29.16 -6.36 1.58
CA GLY A 469 28.12 -5.43 2.04
C GLY A 469 28.41 -3.95 1.78
N ILE A 470 29.52 -3.61 1.11
CA ILE A 470 29.83 -2.26 0.65
C ILE A 470 29.75 -2.25 -0.89
N ILE A 471 28.71 -1.62 -1.40
CA ILE A 471 28.39 -1.57 -2.83
C ILE A 471 28.24 -0.11 -3.28
N GLY A 472 28.85 0.23 -4.44
CA GLY A 472 28.64 1.52 -5.10
C GLY A 472 27.38 1.54 -5.96
N ASP A 473 27.14 2.61 -6.72
CA ASP A 473 25.99 2.73 -7.64
C ASP A 473 25.90 1.63 -8.71
N LYS A 474 27.04 1.18 -9.24
CA LYS A 474 27.14 0.01 -10.15
C LYS A 474 27.23 -1.32 -9.38
N LYS A 475 26.91 -1.30 -8.09
CA LYS A 475 26.80 -2.38 -7.11
C LYS A 475 27.68 -3.64 -7.33
N ALA A 476 28.96 -3.46 -7.68
CA ALA A 476 30.00 -4.47 -7.52
C ALA A 476 30.52 -4.46 -6.07
N PRO A 477 30.97 -5.61 -5.50
CA PRO A 477 31.54 -5.65 -4.16
C PRO A 477 32.82 -4.82 -4.13
N ALA A 478 33.04 -4.07 -3.06
CA ALA A 478 34.30 -3.37 -2.89
C ALA A 478 35.47 -4.37 -2.80
N ILE A 479 36.59 -4.04 -3.46
CA ILE A 479 37.82 -4.83 -3.35
C ILE A 479 38.56 -4.36 -2.10
N VAL A 480 38.92 -5.32 -1.24
CA VAL A 480 39.77 -5.06 -0.07
C VAL A 480 41.24 -5.11 -0.48
N SER A 481 42.01 -4.15 0.01
CA SER A 481 43.46 -4.11 -0.07
C SER A 481 44.06 -3.90 1.31
N VAL A 482 45.21 -4.52 1.57
CA VAL A 482 45.97 -4.33 2.80
C VAL A 482 47.37 -3.88 2.43
N ALA A 483 47.77 -2.70 2.92
CA ALA A 483 49.11 -2.16 2.73
C ALA A 483 49.78 -1.93 4.09
N THR A 484 51.04 -2.32 4.24
CA THR A 484 51.79 -2.13 5.48
C THR A 484 52.77 -0.96 5.33
N GLU A 485 52.57 0.11 6.09
CA GLU A 485 53.42 1.29 6.10
C GLU A 485 53.77 1.69 7.53
N GLY A 486 55.07 1.82 7.84
CA GLY A 486 55.53 2.27 9.15
C GLY A 486 55.09 1.37 10.32
N GLY A 487 54.89 0.07 10.09
CA GLY A 487 54.40 -0.87 11.11
C GLY A 487 52.87 -0.90 11.29
N ILE A 488 52.11 -0.19 10.45
CA ILE A 488 50.64 -0.19 10.45
C ILE A 488 50.13 -0.86 9.18
N GLN A 489 49.25 -1.85 9.34
CA GLN A 489 48.50 -2.51 8.26
C GLN A 489 47.22 -1.71 8.01
N ARG A 490 47.16 -0.99 6.89
CA ARG A 490 45.99 -0.20 6.49
C ARG A 490 45.09 -1.05 5.61
N VAL A 491 43.88 -1.30 6.09
CA VAL A 491 42.82 -1.99 5.34
C VAL A 491 42.01 -0.93 4.62
N SER A 492 42.13 -0.94 3.29
CA SER A 492 41.42 0.02 2.44
C SER A 492 40.53 -0.72 1.47
N ILE A 493 39.36 -0.15 1.21
CA ILE A 493 38.48 -0.62 0.15
C ILE A 493 38.64 0.27 -1.08
N LYS A 494 38.48 -0.33 -2.25
CA LYS A 494 38.28 0.38 -3.49
C LYS A 494 36.99 -0.13 -4.10
N LEU A 495 36.08 0.76 -4.47
CA LEU A 495 34.88 0.36 -5.20
C LEU A 495 35.32 -0.28 -6.52
N ASN A 496 34.89 -1.52 -6.75
CA ASN A 496 35.18 -2.19 -8.00
C ASN A 496 34.30 -1.57 -9.09
N ILE A 497 34.90 -1.24 -10.23
CA ILE A 497 34.17 -0.84 -11.42
C ILE A 497 34.25 -2.04 -12.34
N GLU A 498 33.17 -2.81 -12.39
CA GLU A 498 33.01 -3.81 -13.44
C GLU A 498 32.39 -3.11 -14.65
N GLU A 499 33.09 -3.13 -15.77
CA GLU A 499 32.55 -2.61 -17.04
C GLU A 499 31.33 -3.45 -17.44
N PRO A 500 30.18 -2.83 -17.73
CA PRO A 500 28.98 -3.55 -18.13
C PRO A 500 29.24 -4.54 -19.27
N GLN A 501 29.24 -5.83 -18.93
CA GLN A 501 29.33 -6.90 -19.92
C GLN A 501 27.96 -7.24 -20.49
N HIS A 502 27.96 -7.87 -21.66
CA HIS A 502 26.77 -8.44 -22.28
C HIS A 502 26.76 -9.95 -22.01
N TYR A 503 25.64 -10.47 -21.50
CA TYR A 503 25.45 -11.90 -21.26
C TYR A 503 24.21 -12.40 -21.99
N TRP A 504 24.32 -13.58 -22.60
CA TRP A 504 23.25 -14.20 -23.37
C TRP A 504 22.67 -15.38 -22.62
N LEU A 505 21.36 -15.54 -22.71
CA LEU A 505 20.68 -16.74 -22.25
C LEU A 505 21.15 -17.91 -23.13
N THR A 506 21.67 -18.97 -22.51
CA THR A 506 22.21 -20.17 -23.19
C THR A 506 21.19 -21.29 -23.28
N LYS A 507 20.24 -21.35 -22.34
CA LYS A 507 19.12 -22.30 -22.30
C LYS A 507 17.88 -21.59 -21.75
N GLY A 508 16.70 -21.85 -22.33
CA GLY A 508 15.43 -21.42 -21.77
C GLY A 508 15.13 -22.11 -20.43
N ASP A 509 14.20 -21.52 -19.68
CA ASP A 509 13.69 -22.12 -18.45
C ASP A 509 12.83 -23.36 -18.78
N ASP A 510 12.75 -24.29 -17.83
CA ASP A 510 11.94 -25.50 -18.02
C ASP A 510 10.45 -25.12 -18.09
N ALA A 511 9.69 -25.81 -18.96
CA ALA A 511 8.27 -25.56 -19.17
C ALA A 511 7.49 -25.58 -17.84
N ASP A 512 6.55 -24.65 -17.68
CA ASP A 512 5.74 -24.44 -16.46
C ASP A 512 6.50 -24.00 -15.18
N ASN A 513 7.82 -23.83 -15.21
CA ASN A 513 8.57 -23.35 -14.05
C ASN A 513 8.58 -21.81 -13.98
N PHE A 514 7.66 -21.24 -13.20
CA PHE A 514 7.60 -19.83 -12.84
C PHE A 514 7.98 -19.58 -11.37
N THR A 515 8.74 -20.49 -10.76
CA THR A 515 9.05 -20.48 -9.32
C THR A 515 10.50 -20.02 -9.04
N THR A 516 11.09 -20.37 -7.90
CA THR A 516 12.43 -19.90 -7.50
C THR A 516 13.54 -20.34 -8.46
N ASP A 517 13.32 -21.38 -9.26
CA ASP A 517 14.34 -22.03 -10.10
C ASP A 517 14.33 -21.55 -11.57
N THR A 518 14.15 -20.25 -11.79
CA THR A 518 14.26 -19.61 -13.12
C THR A 518 15.69 -19.14 -13.39
N ALA A 519 16.02 -18.78 -14.63
CA ALA A 519 17.32 -18.22 -15.01
C ALA A 519 17.63 -16.88 -14.29
N PHE A 520 16.66 -16.28 -13.60
CA PHE A 520 16.93 -15.15 -12.70
C PHE A 520 17.77 -15.56 -11.48
N ASN A 521 17.57 -16.77 -10.96
CA ASN A 521 18.14 -17.21 -9.68
C ASN A 521 19.12 -18.38 -9.81
N THR A 522 19.06 -19.14 -10.91
CA THR A 522 19.91 -20.33 -11.13
C THR A 522 21.19 -19.98 -11.88
N LEU A 523 22.31 -20.61 -11.47
CA LEU A 523 23.67 -20.20 -11.87
C LEU A 523 24.06 -20.59 -13.31
N THR A 524 23.29 -21.40 -14.05
CA THR A 524 23.81 -22.08 -15.26
C THR A 524 23.24 -21.63 -16.60
N ASN A 525 22.21 -20.78 -16.63
CA ASN A 525 21.46 -20.50 -17.86
C ASN A 525 21.99 -19.27 -18.65
N TRP A 526 23.01 -18.59 -18.13
CA TRP A 526 23.64 -17.43 -18.79
C TRP A 526 25.08 -17.73 -19.21
N THR A 527 25.58 -17.04 -20.24
CA THR A 527 27.00 -17.14 -20.66
C THR A 527 27.98 -16.73 -19.56
N SER A 528 27.53 -15.98 -18.55
CA SER A 528 28.32 -15.65 -17.35
C SER A 528 28.60 -16.86 -16.45
N GLY A 529 27.82 -17.95 -16.57
CA GLY A 529 27.83 -19.05 -15.60
C GLY A 529 27.41 -18.62 -14.19
N LYS A 530 26.66 -17.51 -14.06
CA LYS A 530 26.14 -16.97 -12.81
C LYS A 530 24.72 -16.43 -13.00
N ALA A 531 23.98 -16.27 -11.90
CA ALA A 531 22.66 -15.64 -11.87
C ALA A 531 22.72 -14.16 -12.30
N VAL A 532 21.55 -13.55 -12.51
CA VAL A 532 21.44 -12.15 -12.96
C VAL A 532 22.04 -11.20 -11.89
N TYR A 533 22.87 -10.29 -12.37
CA TYR A 533 23.66 -9.38 -11.55
C TYR A 533 23.62 -7.96 -12.12
N GLN A 534 23.70 -7.00 -11.21
CA GLN A 534 23.22 -5.63 -11.39
C GLN A 534 24.05 -4.68 -12.26
N VAL A 535 25.10 -5.19 -12.88
CA VAL A 535 26.07 -4.40 -13.66
C VAL A 535 26.00 -4.70 -15.14
N HIS A 536 25.31 -5.78 -15.53
CA HIS A 536 25.41 -6.33 -16.87
C HIS A 536 24.13 -6.14 -17.68
N HIS A 537 24.32 -6.21 -19.00
CA HIS A 537 23.26 -6.26 -19.99
C HIS A 537 22.93 -7.72 -20.29
N TYR A 538 21.68 -8.11 -20.13
CA TYR A 538 21.22 -9.48 -20.34
C TYR A 538 20.42 -9.57 -21.63
N HIS A 539 20.73 -10.55 -22.47
CA HIS A 539 20.13 -10.74 -23.79
C HIS A 539 19.43 -12.09 -23.87
N VAL A 540 18.15 -12.05 -24.21
CA VAL A 540 17.31 -13.23 -24.45
C VAL A 540 17.13 -13.36 -25.96
N ALA A 541 17.96 -14.17 -26.59
CA ALA A 541 17.93 -14.40 -28.03
C ALA A 541 18.17 -15.89 -28.30
N LEU A 542 17.17 -16.74 -28.00
CA LEU A 542 17.23 -18.20 -28.22
C LEU A 542 16.20 -18.70 -29.24
N GLY A 543 15.24 -17.87 -29.63
CA GLY A 543 14.09 -18.23 -30.46
C GLY A 543 12.77 -17.92 -29.74
N THR A 544 11.66 -18.25 -30.42
CA THR A 544 10.29 -18.02 -29.92
C THR A 544 9.60 -19.29 -29.41
N ASN A 545 10.33 -20.40 -29.31
CA ASN A 545 9.80 -21.65 -28.76
C ASN A 545 9.69 -21.54 -27.22
N GLU A 546 8.74 -22.27 -26.63
CA GLU A 546 8.53 -22.30 -25.18
C GLU A 546 9.73 -22.90 -24.42
N THR A 547 10.52 -23.76 -25.03
CA THR A 547 11.76 -24.26 -24.43
C THR A 547 12.93 -23.28 -24.52
N SER A 548 12.70 -22.12 -25.15
CA SER A 548 13.68 -21.05 -25.37
C SER A 548 13.34 -19.78 -24.58
N SER A 549 12.26 -19.79 -23.80
CA SER A 549 11.78 -18.63 -23.05
C SER A 549 12.52 -18.43 -21.73
N LEU A 550 12.70 -17.17 -21.37
CA LEU A 550 12.99 -16.76 -19.99
C LEU A 550 11.66 -16.59 -19.25
N HIS A 551 11.48 -17.27 -18.11
CA HIS A 551 10.27 -17.20 -17.31
C HIS A 551 10.43 -16.20 -16.17
N PHE A 552 9.53 -15.22 -16.09
CA PHE A 552 9.50 -14.28 -14.98
C PHE A 552 8.94 -14.98 -13.72
N PRO A 553 9.72 -15.08 -12.62
CA PRO A 553 9.26 -15.75 -11.42
C PRO A 553 8.09 -15.03 -10.77
N ALA A 554 7.21 -15.81 -10.12
CA ALA A 554 6.04 -15.34 -9.40
C ALA A 554 6.29 -15.09 -7.91
N TYR A 555 5.51 -14.18 -7.33
CA TYR A 555 5.44 -14.01 -5.87
C TYR A 555 4.96 -15.31 -5.21
N THR A 556 5.72 -15.85 -4.25
CA THR A 556 5.39 -17.11 -3.55
C THR A 556 4.46 -16.91 -2.34
N GLU A 557 4.19 -15.68 -1.91
CA GLU A 557 3.33 -15.38 -0.77
C GLU A 557 1.89 -15.05 -1.18
N ASP A 558 0.94 -15.38 -0.30
CA ASP A 558 -0.49 -15.15 -0.48
C ASP A 558 -0.76 -13.66 -0.84
N PRO A 559 -1.40 -13.39 -2.00
CA PRO A 559 -1.61 -12.05 -2.53
C PRO A 559 -2.60 -11.19 -1.74
N SER A 560 -3.21 -11.73 -0.68
CA SER A 560 -3.97 -10.97 0.32
C SER A 560 -3.08 -10.24 1.34
N VAL A 561 -1.78 -10.56 1.39
CA VAL A 561 -0.82 -10.06 2.40
C VAL A 561 0.18 -9.05 1.81
N ALA A 562 0.43 -9.09 0.49
CA ALA A 562 1.33 -8.15 -0.18
C ALA A 562 0.72 -6.73 -0.24
N ALA A 563 1.45 -5.74 0.29
CA ALA A 563 0.99 -4.36 0.33
C ALA A 563 0.88 -3.79 -1.10
N PRO A 564 -0.02 -2.82 -1.36
CA PRO A 564 0.00 -2.07 -2.61
C PRO A 564 1.31 -1.28 -2.75
N GLY A 565 2.34 -1.90 -3.33
CA GLY A 565 3.67 -1.30 -3.47
C GLY A 565 4.82 -2.29 -3.71
N ASP A 566 4.61 -3.60 -3.51
CA ASP A 566 5.69 -4.59 -3.67
C ASP A 566 5.94 -4.89 -5.17
N TYR A 567 7.19 -4.74 -5.60
CA TYR A 567 7.68 -4.96 -6.97
C TYR A 567 8.90 -5.88 -6.93
N LEU A 568 9.02 -6.79 -7.92
CA LEU A 568 10.24 -7.55 -8.15
C LEU A 568 11.20 -6.71 -9.00
N ASP A 569 12.40 -6.49 -8.49
CA ASP A 569 13.42 -5.70 -9.18
C ASP A 569 14.27 -6.61 -10.07
N PHE A 570 14.28 -6.33 -11.37
CA PHE A 570 15.32 -6.85 -12.23
C PHE A 570 16.64 -6.21 -11.83
N THR A 571 17.57 -7.03 -11.35
CA THR A 571 18.81 -6.52 -10.78
C THR A 571 19.72 -5.94 -11.86
N GLY A 572 19.77 -6.53 -13.07
CA GLY A 572 20.61 -6.10 -14.20
C GLY A 572 20.32 -4.70 -14.74
N VAL A 573 21.30 -4.12 -15.47
CA VAL A 573 21.19 -2.77 -16.06
C VAL A 573 20.13 -2.73 -17.16
N SER A 574 20.14 -3.74 -18.03
CA SER A 574 19.10 -3.89 -19.03
C SER A 574 18.78 -5.34 -19.34
N LEU A 575 17.52 -5.60 -19.65
CA LEU A 575 17.10 -6.84 -20.28
C LEU A 575 16.73 -6.53 -21.74
N THR A 576 17.41 -7.17 -22.68
CA THR A 576 17.12 -7.09 -24.11
C THR A 576 16.47 -8.40 -24.57
N VAL A 577 15.28 -8.32 -25.13
CA VAL A 577 14.55 -9.46 -25.68
C VAL A 577 14.65 -9.41 -27.20
N GLY A 578 15.38 -10.37 -27.74
CA GLY A 578 15.74 -10.47 -29.14
C GLY A 578 16.90 -9.59 -29.56
N GLU A 579 17.38 -9.87 -30.76
CA GLU A 579 18.41 -9.12 -31.47
C GLU A 579 18.01 -9.00 -32.95
N SER A 580 18.71 -8.14 -33.69
CA SER A 580 18.42 -7.86 -35.11
C SER A 580 18.27 -9.10 -36.00
N ASN A 581 18.98 -10.18 -35.68
CA ASN A 581 19.02 -11.43 -36.44
C ASN A 581 18.45 -12.64 -35.69
N LYS A 582 18.02 -12.49 -34.44
CA LYS A 582 17.60 -13.62 -33.60
C LYS A 582 16.48 -13.23 -32.65
N ALA A 583 15.35 -13.90 -32.77
CA ALA A 583 14.20 -13.62 -31.92
C ALA A 583 14.44 -14.09 -30.47
N GLY A 584 13.86 -13.36 -29.52
CA GLY A 584 13.80 -13.70 -28.11
C GLY A 584 12.38 -14.02 -27.68
N ARG A 585 12.25 -14.76 -26.57
CA ARG A 585 10.96 -14.97 -25.92
C ARG A 585 11.08 -14.85 -24.41
N VAL A 586 10.11 -14.15 -23.83
CA VAL A 586 9.94 -14.08 -22.38
C VAL A 586 8.50 -14.38 -22.00
N ASP A 587 8.32 -15.15 -20.93
CA ASP A 587 7.00 -15.63 -20.53
C ASP A 587 6.67 -15.16 -19.11
N TYR A 588 5.41 -14.73 -18.93
CA TYR A 588 4.85 -14.34 -17.65
C TYR A 588 3.84 -15.39 -17.18
N GLY A 589 4.01 -15.87 -15.94
CA GLY A 589 3.08 -16.80 -15.30
C GLY A 589 1.77 -16.14 -14.87
N SER A 590 0.85 -16.98 -14.39
CA SER A 590 -0.54 -16.60 -14.07
C SER A 590 -0.76 -15.94 -12.70
N ASN A 591 0.29 -15.87 -11.87
CA ASN A 591 0.26 -15.27 -10.54
C ASN A 591 0.65 -13.77 -10.56
N TYR A 592 0.50 -13.09 -9.41
CA TYR A 592 0.73 -11.66 -9.26
C TYR A 592 2.17 -11.25 -9.61
N ASN A 593 2.38 -10.72 -10.81
CA ASN A 593 3.70 -10.37 -11.32
C ASN A 593 3.81 -8.87 -11.61
N ARG A 594 4.56 -8.14 -10.78
CA ARG A 594 4.94 -6.75 -11.02
C ARG A 594 6.45 -6.67 -11.05
N TRP A 595 7.00 -6.25 -12.18
CA TRP A 595 8.44 -6.19 -12.41
C TRP A 595 8.88 -4.76 -12.68
N ARG A 596 9.97 -4.37 -12.04
CA ARG A 596 10.63 -3.10 -12.26
C ARG A 596 11.98 -3.36 -12.91
N PHE A 597 12.19 -2.71 -14.04
CA PHE A 597 13.43 -2.70 -14.80
C PHE A 597 14.01 -1.30 -14.78
N GLN A 598 15.32 -1.19 -14.91
CA GLN A 598 15.92 0.10 -15.29
C GLN A 598 15.68 0.33 -16.79
N HIS A 599 16.09 -0.63 -17.62
CA HIS A 599 15.85 -0.63 -19.06
C HIS A 599 15.36 -2.01 -19.56
N LEU A 600 14.23 -2.04 -20.25
CA LEU A 600 13.73 -3.21 -20.98
C LEU A 600 13.73 -2.90 -22.48
N ASN A 601 14.56 -3.59 -23.25
CA ASN A 601 14.68 -3.40 -24.69
C ASN A 601 13.94 -4.53 -25.43
N LEU A 602 12.93 -4.18 -26.22
CA LEU A 602 12.13 -5.09 -27.03
C LEU A 602 12.59 -4.97 -28.48
N ALA A 603 13.46 -5.86 -28.93
CA ALA A 603 14.13 -5.73 -30.23
C ALA A 603 13.57 -6.68 -31.31
N ASN A 604 13.35 -7.96 -30.99
CA ASN A 604 12.79 -8.93 -31.94
C ASN A 604 12.23 -10.16 -31.22
N GLY A 605 10.99 -10.54 -31.44
CA GLY A 605 10.39 -11.74 -30.85
C GLY A 605 9.14 -11.44 -30.05
N GLU A 606 8.95 -12.14 -28.93
CA GLU A 606 7.67 -12.12 -28.23
C GLU A 606 7.73 -12.08 -26.70
N LEU A 607 6.73 -11.45 -26.11
CA LEU A 607 6.36 -11.58 -24.71
C LEU A 607 5.04 -12.31 -24.63
N VAL A 608 5.02 -13.46 -23.95
CA VAL A 608 3.84 -14.32 -23.84
C VAL A 608 3.29 -14.31 -22.43
N TYR A 609 2.01 -13.99 -22.28
CA TYR A 609 1.30 -14.05 -21.01
C TYR A 609 0.49 -15.33 -20.85
N HIS A 610 0.72 -16.07 -19.76
CA HIS A 610 0.01 -17.29 -19.42
C HIS A 610 -1.07 -17.03 -18.36
N THR A 611 -2.35 -17.17 -18.72
CA THR A 611 -3.49 -16.92 -17.84
C THR A 611 -3.83 -18.13 -16.96
N SER A 612 -4.33 -17.91 -15.74
CA SER A 612 -4.89 -19.00 -14.90
C SER A 612 -6.26 -19.46 -15.43
N THR A 613 -6.64 -20.70 -15.11
CA THR A 613 -7.91 -21.32 -15.50
C THR A 613 -9.14 -20.82 -14.73
N SER A 614 -8.96 -19.98 -13.70
CA SER A 614 -10.06 -19.47 -12.88
C SER A 614 -10.66 -18.21 -13.51
N GLY A 615 -11.88 -18.31 -14.03
CA GLY A 615 -12.64 -17.24 -14.70
C GLY A 615 -13.03 -16.03 -13.82
N ASP A 616 -12.24 -15.69 -12.80
CA ASP A 616 -12.41 -14.46 -12.04
C ASP A 616 -11.73 -13.30 -12.77
N TYR A 617 -12.54 -12.30 -13.13
CA TYR A 617 -12.18 -11.02 -13.75
C TYR A 617 -11.23 -10.14 -12.88
N LYS A 618 -10.56 -10.71 -11.88
CA LYS A 618 -9.64 -10.05 -10.95
C LYS A 618 -8.16 -10.34 -11.27
N SER A 619 -7.82 -10.80 -12.47
CA SER A 619 -6.42 -10.91 -12.91
C SER A 619 -5.78 -9.52 -12.89
N ARG A 620 -4.92 -9.28 -11.90
CA ARG A 620 -4.23 -7.99 -11.71
C ARG A 620 -3.15 -7.84 -12.79
N PRO A 621 -2.84 -6.59 -13.21
CA PRO A 621 -2.01 -6.34 -14.39
C PRO A 621 -0.56 -6.78 -14.26
N VAL A 622 0.00 -7.26 -15.39
CA VAL A 622 1.45 -7.26 -15.60
C VAL A 622 1.87 -5.80 -15.57
N THR A 623 2.57 -5.43 -14.50
CA THR A 623 3.05 -4.07 -14.34
C THR A 623 4.54 -4.06 -14.64
N ILE A 624 4.93 -3.35 -15.70
CA ILE A 624 6.34 -3.08 -16.02
C ILE A 624 6.62 -1.65 -15.57
N LEU A 625 7.57 -1.47 -14.65
CA LEU A 625 8.07 -0.15 -14.28
C LEU A 625 9.47 0.04 -14.85
N GLY A 626 9.79 1.27 -15.24
CA GLY A 626 11.08 1.61 -15.85
C GLY A 626 10.96 2.15 -17.26
N THR A 627 12.10 2.22 -17.96
CA THR A 627 12.19 2.64 -19.36
C THR A 627 12.02 1.41 -20.26
N VAL A 628 11.03 1.43 -21.15
CA VAL A 628 10.83 0.36 -22.16
C VAL A 628 11.17 0.91 -23.54
N ASN A 629 12.20 0.36 -24.18
CA ASN A 629 12.63 0.77 -25.52
C ASN A 629 12.18 -0.28 -26.55
N VAL A 630 11.44 0.13 -27.57
CA VAL A 630 11.04 -0.75 -28.69
C VAL A 630 11.91 -0.45 -29.90
N ASN A 631 12.65 -1.47 -30.35
CA ASN A 631 13.63 -1.41 -31.44
C ASN A 631 13.31 -2.37 -32.60
N SER A 632 12.11 -2.96 -32.61
CA SER A 632 11.59 -3.79 -33.70
C SER A 632 10.94 -2.94 -34.78
N GLY A 633 11.12 -3.27 -36.06
CA GLY A 633 10.45 -2.58 -37.18
C GLY A 633 9.04 -3.10 -37.49
N GLU A 634 8.29 -2.40 -38.34
CA GLU A 634 6.92 -2.80 -38.74
C GLU A 634 6.82 -4.17 -39.42
N GLU A 635 7.82 -4.55 -40.23
CA GLU A 635 7.81 -5.85 -40.92
C GLU A 635 8.00 -7.03 -39.96
N ASN A 636 8.72 -6.82 -38.85
CA ASN A 636 8.99 -7.82 -37.83
C ASN A 636 8.81 -7.20 -36.43
N PRO A 637 7.56 -6.90 -36.05
CA PRO A 637 7.27 -6.18 -34.81
C PRO A 637 7.48 -7.09 -33.60
N PHE A 638 7.99 -6.54 -32.51
CA PHE A 638 7.99 -7.24 -31.24
C PHE A 638 6.53 -7.47 -30.81
N THR A 639 6.19 -8.71 -30.48
CA THR A 639 4.81 -9.14 -30.27
C THR A 639 4.53 -9.40 -28.79
N ILE A 640 3.56 -8.70 -28.23
CA ILE A 640 2.98 -9.00 -26.92
C ILE A 640 1.70 -9.79 -27.15
N ARG A 641 1.63 -11.03 -26.65
CA ARG A 641 0.48 -11.92 -26.86
C ARG A 641 0.08 -12.75 -25.65
N ALA A 642 -1.15 -13.25 -25.67
CA ALA A 642 -1.64 -14.26 -24.74
C ALA A 642 -1.27 -15.70 -25.21
N SER A 643 -1.17 -16.64 -24.27
CA SER A 643 -1.04 -18.07 -24.59
C SER A 643 -2.39 -18.69 -25.00
N GLY A 644 -2.34 -19.68 -25.88
CA GLY A 644 -3.34 -19.93 -26.94
C GLY A 644 -4.80 -20.22 -26.57
N ASP A 645 -5.13 -20.71 -25.38
CA ASP A 645 -6.43 -21.37 -25.20
C ASP A 645 -7.18 -20.96 -23.93
N LYS A 646 -6.54 -20.14 -23.09
CA LYS A 646 -7.01 -19.87 -21.73
C LYS A 646 -7.45 -18.42 -21.62
N THR A 647 -8.68 -18.27 -21.15
CA THR A 647 -9.36 -17.00 -20.98
C THR A 647 -8.56 -16.03 -20.13
N GLY A 648 -8.22 -14.87 -20.66
CA GLY A 648 -7.84 -13.76 -19.79
C GLY A 648 -7.49 -12.50 -20.56
N LEU A 649 -8.12 -11.41 -20.15
CA LEU A 649 -7.60 -10.07 -20.39
C LEU A 649 -6.14 -10.06 -19.91
N PHE A 650 -5.18 -9.79 -20.79
CA PHE A 650 -3.87 -9.35 -20.33
C PHE A 650 -3.92 -7.84 -20.18
N PHE A 651 -3.47 -7.36 -19.01
CA PHE A 651 -3.37 -5.96 -18.73
C PHE A 651 -1.88 -5.62 -18.66
N VAL A 652 -1.42 -4.74 -19.53
CA VAL A 652 -0.08 -4.15 -19.39
C VAL A 652 -0.27 -2.77 -18.78
N VAL A 653 0.09 -2.61 -17.51
CA VAL A 653 0.17 -1.29 -16.88
C VAL A 653 1.64 -0.90 -16.87
N VAL A 654 2.02 0.05 -17.73
CA VAL A 654 3.35 0.62 -17.67
C VAL A 654 3.27 1.93 -16.91
N LYS A 655 3.90 1.96 -15.73
CA LYS A 655 4.04 3.18 -14.91
C LYS A 655 5.36 3.93 -15.22
N GLY A 656 5.97 3.62 -16.36
CA GLY A 656 7.16 4.28 -16.89
C GLY A 656 6.94 4.80 -18.31
N VAL A 657 8.02 5.16 -19.00
CA VAL A 657 7.98 5.77 -20.34
C VAL A 657 8.36 4.73 -21.39
N PHE A 658 7.48 4.50 -22.36
CA PHE A 658 7.83 3.79 -23.59
C PHE A 658 8.56 4.73 -24.54
N HIS A 659 9.65 4.27 -25.14
CA HIS A 659 10.37 4.95 -26.20
C HIS A 659 10.47 4.06 -27.44
N ALA A 660 10.29 4.67 -28.60
CA ALA A 660 10.48 4.04 -29.89
C ALA A 660 10.73 5.14 -30.92
N GLY A 661 11.56 4.87 -31.92
CA GLY A 661 11.63 5.73 -33.10
C GLY A 661 10.38 5.56 -33.98
N PRO A 662 10.11 6.50 -34.90
CA PRO A 662 8.88 6.53 -35.70
C PRO A 662 8.66 5.33 -36.63
N THR A 663 9.72 4.59 -36.96
CA THR A 663 9.68 3.38 -37.80
C THR A 663 9.57 2.08 -36.99
N ASN A 664 9.69 2.16 -35.67
CA ASN A 664 9.64 0.98 -34.81
C ASN A 664 8.20 0.63 -34.49
N ALA A 665 7.89 -0.66 -34.36
CA ALA A 665 6.53 -1.16 -34.19
C ALA A 665 6.43 -2.15 -33.03
N LEU A 666 5.34 -2.02 -32.28
CA LEU A 666 4.93 -2.94 -31.22
C LEU A 666 3.58 -3.56 -31.61
N ARG A 667 3.50 -4.89 -31.63
CA ARG A 667 2.28 -5.63 -31.97
C ARG A 667 1.64 -6.23 -30.74
N PHE A 668 0.34 -6.03 -30.59
CA PHE A 668 -0.50 -6.74 -29.64
C PHE A 668 -1.33 -7.76 -30.39
N TYR A 669 -1.25 -9.03 -29.98
CA TYR A 669 -1.90 -10.14 -30.67
C TYR A 669 -2.61 -11.07 -29.69
N ASN A 670 -3.79 -11.55 -30.06
CA ASN A 670 -4.49 -12.60 -29.32
C ASN A 670 -4.97 -13.67 -30.31
N PRO A 671 -4.55 -14.94 -30.16
CA PRO A 671 -5.04 -16.02 -31.02
C PRO A 671 -6.56 -16.27 -30.89
N ASN A 672 -7.23 -15.75 -29.85
CA ASN A 672 -8.68 -15.79 -29.70
C ASN A 672 -9.31 -14.37 -29.81
N PRO A 673 -9.67 -13.91 -31.02
CA PRO A 673 -10.17 -12.55 -31.25
C PRO A 673 -11.51 -12.25 -30.56
N ALA A 674 -12.29 -13.27 -30.21
CA ALA A 674 -13.54 -13.11 -29.46
C ALA A 674 -13.35 -12.68 -28.00
N LYS A 675 -12.11 -12.71 -27.50
CA LYS A 675 -11.72 -12.32 -26.14
C LYS A 675 -10.81 -11.10 -26.22
N GLY A 676 -11.32 -9.95 -25.76
CA GLY A 676 -10.60 -8.68 -25.87
C GLY A 676 -9.32 -8.61 -25.05
N VAL A 677 -8.42 -7.73 -25.49
CA VAL A 677 -7.19 -7.32 -24.81
C VAL A 677 -7.42 -5.98 -24.15
N TRP A 678 -7.09 -5.84 -22.88
CA TRP A 678 -7.22 -4.55 -22.20
C TRP A 678 -5.87 -3.87 -22.05
N ILE A 679 -5.69 -2.77 -22.77
CA ILE A 679 -4.53 -1.91 -22.64
C ILE A 679 -4.97 -0.70 -21.81
N GLN A 680 -4.51 -0.61 -20.55
CA GLN A 680 -4.66 0.60 -19.75
C GLN A 680 -3.34 1.36 -19.79
N PRO A 681 -3.22 2.45 -20.56
CA PRO A 681 -1.92 3.09 -20.80
C PRO A 681 -1.46 4.01 -19.64
N GLY A 682 -1.72 3.63 -18.39
CA GLY A 682 -1.39 4.41 -17.18
C GLY A 682 -2.59 5.12 -16.56
N ILE A 683 -2.44 5.53 -15.28
CA ILE A 683 -3.50 6.19 -14.50
C ILE A 683 -3.41 7.72 -14.62
N ASN A 684 -2.20 8.25 -14.89
CA ASN A 684 -1.95 9.69 -15.04
C ASN A 684 -1.81 10.05 -16.52
N MET A 685 -2.78 10.79 -17.06
CA MET A 685 -2.68 11.38 -18.39
C MET A 685 -1.58 12.46 -18.39
N GLY A 686 -0.44 12.21 -19.03
CA GLY A 686 0.59 13.21 -19.32
C GLY A 686 2.04 12.82 -19.00
N THR A 687 2.29 11.83 -18.14
CA THR A 687 3.66 11.46 -17.71
C THR A 687 4.02 9.98 -17.89
N ASP A 688 3.04 9.10 -18.10
CA ASP A 688 3.24 7.65 -18.09
C ASP A 688 2.72 7.02 -19.41
N GLY A 689 3.16 5.79 -19.72
CA GLY A 689 2.63 4.98 -20.82
C GLY A 689 3.24 5.30 -22.19
N PHE A 690 2.40 5.47 -23.21
CA PHE A 690 2.79 5.76 -24.61
C PHE A 690 3.13 7.23 -24.87
N SER A 691 3.14 8.07 -23.84
CA SER A 691 3.40 9.51 -23.97
C SER A 691 4.77 9.84 -24.57
N GLY A 692 5.79 8.97 -24.40
CA GLY A 692 7.11 9.10 -25.04
C GLY A 692 7.32 8.23 -26.29
N TYR A 693 6.30 7.51 -26.76
CA TYR A 693 6.41 6.53 -27.83
C TYR A 693 6.12 7.17 -29.18
N GLU A 694 7.14 7.29 -30.04
CA GLU A 694 6.97 7.87 -31.38
C GLU A 694 6.66 6.82 -32.46
N GLY A 695 6.72 5.53 -32.11
CA GLY A 695 6.58 4.43 -33.07
C GLY A 695 5.16 4.10 -33.50
N ILE A 696 5.03 2.93 -34.10
CA ILE A 696 3.82 2.32 -34.65
C ILE A 696 3.23 1.35 -33.62
N VAL A 697 1.92 1.41 -33.40
CA VAL A 697 1.22 0.43 -32.55
C VAL A 697 0.29 -0.41 -33.42
N ILE A 698 0.47 -1.74 -33.41
CA ILE A 698 -0.30 -2.68 -34.21
C ILE A 698 -1.24 -3.47 -33.30
N PHE A 699 -2.53 -3.40 -33.58
CA PHE A 699 -3.58 -4.18 -32.93
C PHE A 699 -4.06 -5.26 -33.88
N ASP A 700 -3.54 -6.47 -33.69
CA ASP A 700 -3.75 -7.60 -34.60
C ASP A 700 -4.67 -8.66 -34.01
N ALA A 701 -5.84 -8.87 -34.62
CA ALA A 701 -6.85 -9.83 -34.14
C ALA A 701 -7.20 -9.64 -32.65
N VAL A 702 -7.13 -8.40 -32.17
CA VAL A 702 -7.43 -8.02 -30.78
C VAL A 702 -8.52 -6.97 -30.73
N ARG A 703 -9.32 -7.02 -29.66
CA ARG A 703 -10.20 -5.92 -29.27
C ARG A 703 -9.54 -5.11 -28.17
N VAL A 704 -9.23 -3.85 -28.41
CA VAL A 704 -8.52 -2.97 -27.47
C VAL A 704 -9.49 -1.98 -26.83
N GLU A 705 -9.52 -1.97 -25.50
CA GLU A 705 -10.35 -1.02 -24.76
C GLU A 705 -9.58 0.27 -24.41
N LEU A 706 -10.06 1.44 -24.88
CA LEU A 706 -9.41 2.73 -24.67
C LEU A 706 -10.35 3.75 -23.99
N ASN A 707 -9.83 4.53 -23.05
CA ASN A 707 -10.55 5.65 -22.42
C ASN A 707 -10.40 6.96 -23.23
N GLY A 708 -9.29 7.13 -23.95
CA GLY A 708 -9.00 8.30 -24.78
C GLY A 708 -7.69 8.16 -25.54
N PHE A 709 -7.42 9.07 -26.47
CA PHE A 709 -6.27 8.99 -27.40
C PHE A 709 -5.07 9.85 -27.00
N GLY A 710 -5.19 10.75 -26.01
CA GLY A 710 -4.14 11.71 -25.67
C GLY A 710 -2.78 11.08 -25.31
N GLN A 711 -2.75 9.83 -24.84
CA GLN A 711 -1.52 9.10 -24.53
C GLN A 711 -0.77 8.59 -25.78
N PHE A 712 -1.39 8.64 -26.96
CA PHE A 712 -0.81 8.24 -28.24
C PHE A 712 -0.48 9.44 -29.13
N ALA A 713 -0.45 10.66 -28.57
CA ALA A 713 -0.25 11.90 -29.31
C ALA A 713 1.05 11.93 -30.12
N ASN A 714 2.08 11.22 -29.65
CA ASN A 714 3.38 11.15 -30.29
C ASN A 714 3.55 9.96 -31.24
N CYS A 715 2.64 8.98 -31.22
CA CYS A 715 2.75 7.80 -32.07
C CYS A 715 2.71 8.19 -33.56
N ALA A 716 3.58 7.60 -34.36
CA ALA A 716 3.59 7.80 -35.81
C ALA A 716 2.27 7.33 -36.46
N LYS A 717 1.77 6.15 -36.05
CA LYS A 717 0.47 5.61 -36.49
C LYS A 717 -0.04 4.50 -35.56
N MET A 718 -1.35 4.26 -35.62
CA MET A 718 -1.96 3.01 -35.16
C MET A 718 -2.36 2.16 -36.36
N LYS A 719 -2.22 0.84 -36.25
CA LYS A 719 -2.62 -0.10 -37.29
C LYS A 719 -3.59 -1.14 -36.75
N LEU A 720 -4.74 -1.30 -37.40
CA LEU A 720 -5.72 -2.36 -37.15
C LEU A 720 -5.47 -3.49 -38.15
N ALA A 721 -4.96 -4.61 -37.65
CA ALA A 721 -4.61 -5.80 -38.42
C ALA A 721 -5.51 -6.98 -38.02
N GLY A 722 -5.74 -7.91 -38.94
CA GLY A 722 -6.47 -9.15 -38.65
C GLY A 722 -7.86 -8.98 -38.01
N GLY A 723 -8.59 -7.89 -38.30
CA GLY A 723 -9.87 -7.59 -37.64
C GLY A 723 -9.76 -6.84 -36.31
N GLY A 724 -8.63 -6.17 -36.05
CA GLY A 724 -8.40 -5.35 -34.86
C GLY A 724 -9.56 -4.38 -34.59
N THR A 725 -10.02 -4.35 -33.33
CA THR A 725 -11.20 -3.58 -32.92
C THR A 725 -10.85 -2.57 -31.84
N LEU A 726 -11.25 -1.30 -32.04
CA LEU A 726 -11.21 -0.27 -31.00
C LEU A 726 -12.53 -0.27 -30.23
N TYR A 727 -12.48 -0.40 -28.91
CA TYR A 727 -13.64 -0.49 -28.01
C TYR A 727 -13.54 0.54 -26.87
N ARG A 728 -14.68 1.06 -26.40
CA ARG A 728 -14.74 2.00 -25.27
C ARG A 728 -15.24 1.34 -23.97
N ARG A 729 -14.52 1.55 -22.86
CA ARG A 729 -14.97 1.25 -21.48
C ARG A 729 -15.31 2.53 -20.71
N GLY A 730 -16.37 2.53 -19.91
CA GLY A 730 -16.59 3.54 -18.87
C GLY A 730 -17.98 4.17 -18.84
N ASN A 731 -18.46 4.51 -17.63
CA ASN A 731 -19.84 4.92 -17.34
C ASN A 731 -20.18 6.38 -17.71
N ALA A 732 -19.30 7.09 -18.42
CA ALA A 732 -19.47 8.52 -18.76
C ALA A 732 -19.34 8.75 -20.27
N THR A 733 -19.93 9.85 -20.74
CA THR A 733 -19.70 10.41 -22.09
C THR A 733 -18.23 10.77 -22.30
N GLY A 734 -17.75 10.83 -23.54
CA GLY A 734 -16.35 11.19 -23.79
C GLY A 734 -15.99 11.17 -25.25
N GLU A 735 -14.82 11.73 -25.55
CA GLU A 735 -14.43 12.18 -26.87
C GLU A 735 -13.13 11.49 -27.31
N TRP A 736 -13.08 11.02 -28.55
CA TRP A 736 -11.89 10.47 -29.19
C TRP A 736 -11.37 11.49 -30.20
N ILE A 737 -10.55 12.42 -29.72
CA ILE A 737 -10.05 13.55 -30.51
C ILE A 737 -8.53 13.47 -30.55
N LEU A 738 -7.99 13.11 -31.71
CA LEU A 738 -6.55 13.17 -32.01
C LEU A 738 -6.36 13.16 -33.54
N PRO A 739 -6.70 14.25 -34.24
CA PRO A 739 -6.73 14.28 -35.70
C PRO A 739 -5.35 14.06 -36.35
N SER A 740 -4.27 14.32 -35.61
CA SER A 740 -2.89 14.13 -36.06
C SER A 740 -2.46 12.66 -36.12
N LEU A 741 -3.16 11.75 -35.45
CA LEU A 741 -2.80 10.33 -35.42
C LEU A 741 -3.53 9.57 -36.54
N PRO A 742 -2.80 9.03 -37.54
CA PRO A 742 -3.39 8.15 -38.53
C PRO A 742 -3.67 6.76 -37.93
N VAL A 743 -4.87 6.26 -38.21
CA VAL A 743 -5.32 4.90 -37.92
C VAL A 743 -5.43 4.14 -39.24
N GLU A 744 -4.41 3.36 -39.54
CA GLU A 744 -4.33 2.50 -40.72
C GLU A 744 -5.11 1.21 -40.50
N ILE A 745 -5.86 0.78 -41.51
CA ILE A 745 -6.67 -0.44 -41.48
C ILE A 745 -6.13 -1.38 -42.55
N GLU A 746 -5.83 -2.62 -42.18
CA GLU A 746 -5.41 -3.63 -43.16
C GLU A 746 -6.57 -4.05 -44.09
N PRO A 747 -6.25 -4.63 -45.26
CA PRO A 747 -7.27 -5.17 -46.17
C PRO A 747 -8.21 -6.21 -45.53
N SER A 748 -7.77 -6.88 -44.46
CA SER A 748 -8.58 -7.82 -43.67
C SER A 748 -9.69 -7.14 -42.85
N GLY A 749 -9.64 -5.82 -42.74
CA GLY A 749 -10.63 -4.98 -42.08
C GLY A 749 -10.29 -4.63 -40.64
N GLY A 750 -10.92 -3.55 -40.20
CA GLY A 750 -10.84 -3.04 -38.84
C GLY A 750 -12.21 -2.66 -38.32
N ALA A 751 -12.31 -2.51 -37.01
CA ALA A 751 -13.58 -2.29 -36.36
C ALA A 751 -13.53 -1.19 -35.31
N LEU A 752 -14.65 -0.48 -35.20
CA LEU A 752 -14.95 0.42 -34.11
C LEU A 752 -16.20 -0.09 -33.40
N ASP A 753 -16.13 -0.29 -32.10
CA ASP A 753 -17.27 -0.67 -31.28
C ASP A 753 -17.55 0.39 -30.22
N THR A 754 -18.73 1.01 -30.30
CA THR A 754 -19.14 2.04 -29.36
C THR A 754 -19.45 1.51 -27.95
N GLY A 755 -19.56 0.19 -27.78
CA GLY A 755 -19.88 -0.45 -26.49
C GLY A 755 -21.27 -0.09 -25.96
N PRO A 756 -21.54 -0.31 -24.65
CA PRO A 756 -22.83 0.01 -24.01
C PRO A 756 -23.03 1.50 -23.70
N TYR A 757 -22.00 2.34 -23.87
CA TYR A 757 -21.99 3.77 -23.53
C TYR A 757 -21.91 4.64 -24.79
N ALA A 758 -22.33 5.90 -24.74
CA ALA A 758 -22.31 6.79 -25.91
C ALA A 758 -20.90 7.32 -26.22
N LEU A 759 -20.54 7.37 -27.52
CA LEU A 759 -19.35 8.08 -28.03
C LEU A 759 -19.80 9.41 -28.64
N ASP A 760 -19.64 10.49 -27.86
CA ASP A 760 -20.25 11.78 -28.22
C ASP A 760 -19.50 12.53 -29.33
N LYS A 761 -18.19 12.32 -29.51
CA LYS A 761 -17.38 12.89 -30.59
C LYS A 761 -16.18 12.04 -30.97
N ILE A 762 -15.98 11.81 -32.27
CA ILE A 762 -14.82 11.11 -32.85
C ILE A 762 -14.20 12.03 -33.92
N ASN A 763 -12.96 12.45 -33.69
CA ASN A 763 -12.16 13.23 -34.62
C ASN A 763 -10.78 12.57 -34.76
N LEU A 764 -10.73 11.56 -35.64
CA LEU A 764 -9.56 10.74 -35.97
C LEU A 764 -9.40 10.66 -37.48
N THR A 765 -8.22 10.26 -37.94
CA THR A 765 -7.93 10.04 -39.36
C THR A 765 -7.83 8.53 -39.63
N PHE A 766 -8.82 7.93 -40.28
CA PHE A 766 -8.81 6.52 -40.70
C PHE A 766 -8.36 6.39 -42.16
N CYS A 767 -7.58 5.36 -42.48
CA CYS A 767 -7.20 5.07 -43.87
C CYS A 767 -6.95 3.58 -44.14
N GLY A 768 -7.11 3.14 -45.39
CA GLY A 768 -6.75 1.79 -45.84
C GLY A 768 -7.95 0.91 -46.17
N GLY A 769 -8.01 -0.28 -45.57
CA GLY A 769 -9.04 -1.29 -45.78
C GLY A 769 -10.41 -0.94 -45.16
N PRO A 770 -11.35 -1.91 -45.11
CA PRO A 770 -12.72 -1.66 -44.70
C PRO A 770 -12.84 -1.40 -43.19
N LEU A 771 -13.62 -0.38 -42.80
CA LEU A 771 -13.93 -0.03 -41.41
C LEU A 771 -15.39 -0.39 -41.08
N THR A 772 -15.59 -1.26 -40.10
CA THR A 772 -16.94 -1.57 -39.59
C THR A 772 -17.20 -0.87 -38.25
N VAL A 773 -18.35 -0.20 -38.15
CA VAL A 773 -18.83 0.46 -36.93
C VAL A 773 -19.98 -0.35 -36.32
N TYR A 774 -19.73 -0.91 -35.14
CA TYR A 774 -20.66 -1.68 -34.32
C TYR A 774 -21.22 -0.84 -33.16
N GLY A 775 -22.38 -1.25 -32.62
CA GLY A 775 -22.90 -0.75 -31.34
C GLY A 775 -24.35 -0.21 -31.38
N SER A 776 -25.04 -0.31 -30.24
CA SER A 776 -26.45 0.09 -30.05
C SER A 776 -26.62 1.54 -29.59
N LYS A 777 -25.53 2.31 -29.47
CA LYS A 777 -25.51 3.70 -28.99
C LYS A 777 -25.02 4.68 -30.08
N VAL A 778 -24.98 5.96 -29.70
CA VAL A 778 -24.68 7.08 -30.59
C VAL A 778 -23.22 7.05 -31.07
N PHE A 779 -23.00 7.31 -32.35
CA PHE A 779 -21.70 7.54 -33.00
C PHE A 779 -21.73 8.90 -33.69
N ASN A 780 -20.76 9.75 -33.42
CA ASN A 780 -20.69 11.12 -33.94
C ASN A 780 -19.30 11.38 -34.51
N PHE A 781 -19.17 11.51 -35.83
CA PHE A 781 -17.88 11.61 -36.53
C PHE A 781 -17.64 13.01 -37.12
N TYR A 782 -16.44 13.54 -36.89
CA TYR A 782 -15.94 14.85 -37.32
C TYR A 782 -14.58 14.75 -38.05
N GLY A 783 -14.04 13.53 -38.19
CA GLY A 783 -12.68 13.28 -38.64
C GLY A 783 -12.52 13.11 -40.15
N LYS A 784 -11.44 12.41 -40.55
CA LYS A 784 -11.16 12.04 -41.93
C LYS A 784 -11.24 10.52 -42.10
N ALA A 785 -11.88 10.04 -43.15
CA ALA A 785 -11.95 8.60 -43.44
C ALA A 785 -11.61 8.33 -44.91
N GLY A 786 -10.42 7.77 -45.16
CA GLY A 786 -9.91 7.32 -46.45
C GLY A 786 -9.89 5.80 -46.57
N VAL A 787 -11.04 5.15 -46.43
CA VAL A 787 -11.17 3.68 -46.29
C VAL A 787 -11.86 3.05 -47.48
N SER A 788 -11.53 1.79 -47.81
CA SER A 788 -12.16 1.09 -48.95
C SER A 788 -13.67 0.90 -48.77
N GLU A 789 -14.14 0.82 -47.53
CA GLU A 789 -15.55 0.69 -47.18
C GLU A 789 -15.81 1.23 -45.77
N LEU A 790 -16.95 1.89 -45.57
CA LEU A 790 -17.46 2.26 -44.26
C LEU A 790 -18.80 1.55 -44.00
N ALA A 791 -18.79 0.55 -43.13
CA ALA A 791 -19.96 -0.28 -42.82
C ALA A 791 -20.55 0.05 -41.44
N PHE A 792 -21.87 0.23 -41.37
CA PHE A 792 -22.63 0.48 -40.14
C PHE A 792 -23.61 -0.67 -39.89
N THR A 793 -23.41 -1.43 -38.81
CA THR A 793 -24.17 -2.67 -38.55
C THR A 793 -25.00 -2.65 -37.25
N GLY A 794 -24.84 -1.62 -36.41
CA GLY A 794 -25.56 -1.49 -35.13
C GLY A 794 -26.76 -0.56 -35.18
N THR A 795 -27.76 -0.80 -34.31
CA THR A 795 -29.05 -0.05 -34.30
C THR A 795 -28.98 1.36 -33.73
N GLY A 796 -27.89 1.74 -33.06
CA GLY A 796 -27.75 3.09 -32.49
C GLY A 796 -27.63 4.17 -33.57
N ALA A 797 -28.10 5.39 -33.27
CA ALA A 797 -28.00 6.52 -34.20
C ALA A 797 -26.53 6.86 -34.54
N LYS A 798 -26.26 7.10 -35.82
CA LYS A 798 -24.94 7.44 -36.36
C LYS A 798 -25.05 8.81 -37.03
N THR A 799 -24.12 9.71 -36.77
CA THR A 799 -24.09 11.06 -37.35
C THR A 799 -22.70 11.38 -37.86
N ILE A 800 -22.61 11.84 -39.10
CA ILE A 800 -21.41 12.44 -39.69
C ILE A 800 -21.66 13.95 -39.72
N TYR A 801 -20.87 14.69 -38.96
CA TYR A 801 -21.06 16.14 -38.78
C TYR A 801 -20.33 16.96 -39.85
N SER A 802 -20.82 18.18 -40.06
CA SER A 802 -20.17 19.21 -40.87
C SER A 802 -18.67 19.32 -40.56
N GLY A 803 -17.84 19.39 -41.61
CA GLY A 803 -16.38 19.46 -41.52
C GLY A 803 -15.65 18.11 -41.59
N ALA A 804 -16.38 16.98 -41.55
CA ALA A 804 -15.80 15.67 -41.83
C ALA A 804 -15.42 15.52 -43.32
N ASN A 805 -14.35 14.75 -43.61
CA ASN A 805 -13.92 14.45 -44.98
C ASN A 805 -13.90 12.95 -45.24
N LEU A 806 -14.61 12.50 -46.27
CA LEU A 806 -14.80 11.11 -46.64
C LEU A 806 -14.21 10.82 -48.04
N ASP A 807 -13.13 10.06 -48.07
CA ASP A 807 -12.60 9.35 -49.24
C ASP A 807 -12.89 7.85 -49.11
N VAL A 808 -14.18 7.52 -49.15
CA VAL A 808 -14.65 6.14 -48.93
C VAL A 808 -14.95 5.45 -50.26
N GLY A 809 -14.55 4.18 -50.39
CA GLY A 809 -14.89 3.40 -51.59
C GLY A 809 -16.38 3.05 -51.69
N ALA A 810 -17.02 2.74 -50.55
CA ALA A 810 -18.45 2.53 -50.43
C ALA A 810 -18.94 2.78 -48.98
N ILE A 811 -20.23 3.06 -48.82
CA ILE A 811 -20.90 3.17 -47.52
C ILE A 811 -22.00 2.11 -47.44
N ASN A 812 -21.98 1.27 -46.41
CA ASN A 812 -22.99 0.22 -46.22
C ASN A 812 -23.71 0.42 -44.88
N LEU A 813 -25.01 0.71 -44.93
CA LEU A 813 -25.86 0.87 -43.75
C LEU A 813 -26.79 -0.34 -43.60
N ALA A 814 -26.40 -1.28 -42.75
CA ALA A 814 -27.14 -2.53 -42.53
C ALA A 814 -28.27 -2.40 -41.50
N ALA A 815 -28.17 -1.47 -40.53
CA ALA A 815 -29.19 -1.25 -39.50
C ALA A 815 -29.09 0.15 -38.88
N GLY A 816 -30.16 0.60 -38.22
CA GLY A 816 -30.17 1.87 -37.48
C GLY A 816 -30.36 3.10 -38.37
N THR A 817 -30.02 4.27 -37.83
CA THR A 817 -30.13 5.56 -38.56
C THR A 817 -28.74 6.15 -38.78
N LEU A 818 -28.42 6.51 -40.02
CA LEU A 818 -27.26 7.35 -40.37
C LEU A 818 -27.75 8.74 -40.77
N THR A 819 -27.22 9.77 -40.13
CA THR A 819 -27.43 11.18 -40.50
C THR A 819 -26.12 11.73 -41.05
N VAL A 820 -26.17 12.31 -42.25
CA VAL A 820 -25.05 13.04 -42.85
C VAL A 820 -25.47 14.49 -42.89
N ASN A 821 -24.85 15.31 -42.04
CA ASN A 821 -25.14 16.75 -42.00
C ASN A 821 -24.55 17.44 -43.23
N GLU A 822 -25.09 18.61 -43.56
CA GLU A 822 -24.49 19.49 -44.56
C GLU A 822 -23.05 19.87 -44.17
N GLY A 823 -22.22 20.17 -45.16
CA GLY A 823 -20.81 20.53 -44.95
C GLY A 823 -19.86 19.34 -44.77
N VAL A 824 -20.31 18.10 -44.98
CA VAL A 824 -19.45 16.92 -45.15
C VAL A 824 -18.88 16.91 -46.57
N THR A 825 -17.57 16.72 -46.71
CA THR A 825 -16.92 16.71 -48.03
C THR A 825 -16.64 15.29 -48.51
N PHE A 826 -17.02 14.98 -49.75
CA PHE A 826 -16.76 13.70 -50.42
C PHE A 826 -15.67 13.89 -51.47
N THR A 827 -14.42 13.61 -51.09
CA THR A 827 -13.27 13.82 -51.97
C THR A 827 -12.49 12.54 -52.17
N ASN A 828 -11.73 12.42 -53.26
CA ASN A 828 -10.73 11.35 -53.41
C ASN A 828 -9.35 11.80 -52.89
N ALA A 829 -8.35 10.92 -52.93
CA ALA A 829 -6.97 11.24 -52.54
C ALA A 829 -6.35 12.45 -53.28
N SER A 830 -6.88 12.83 -54.45
CA SER A 830 -6.48 14.03 -55.21
C SER A 830 -7.34 15.26 -54.89
N LEU A 831 -8.17 15.19 -53.84
CA LEU A 831 -9.11 16.23 -53.39
C LEU A 831 -10.17 16.62 -54.45
N VAL A 832 -10.46 15.70 -55.37
CA VAL A 832 -11.50 15.89 -56.39
C VAL A 832 -12.82 15.33 -55.86
N ALA A 833 -13.90 16.07 -56.08
CA ALA A 833 -15.25 15.67 -55.70
C ALA A 833 -15.68 14.42 -56.49
N VAL A 834 -16.29 13.44 -55.82
CA VAL A 834 -16.55 12.11 -56.41
C VAL A 834 -17.85 11.51 -55.88
N THR A 835 -18.51 10.73 -56.74
CA THR A 835 -19.71 9.95 -56.39
C THR A 835 -19.33 8.65 -55.70
N ARG A 836 -20.05 8.29 -54.63
CA ARG A 836 -19.80 7.13 -53.77
C ARG A 836 -21.01 6.20 -53.72
N PRO A 837 -20.84 4.88 -53.90
CA PRO A 837 -21.88 3.91 -53.61
C PRO A 837 -22.32 3.99 -52.14
N ILE A 838 -23.62 4.08 -51.90
CA ILE A 838 -24.22 3.96 -50.58
C ILE A 838 -25.39 2.96 -50.61
N ALA A 839 -25.31 1.90 -49.81
CA ALA A 839 -26.37 0.91 -49.70
C ALA A 839 -27.09 1.01 -48.35
N VAL A 840 -28.43 1.10 -48.38
CA VAL A 840 -29.30 1.18 -47.21
C VAL A 840 -30.17 -0.07 -47.16
N ALA A 841 -29.95 -0.90 -46.15
CA ALA A 841 -30.67 -2.16 -45.96
C ALA A 841 -32.09 -1.95 -45.39
N GLY A 842 -32.93 -2.98 -45.52
CA GLY A 842 -34.29 -2.97 -44.98
C GLY A 842 -34.31 -2.76 -43.46
N GLY A 843 -35.13 -1.82 -42.98
CA GLY A 843 -35.19 -1.43 -41.57
C GLY A 843 -34.14 -0.39 -41.14
N ALA A 844 -33.22 0.01 -42.03
CA ALA A 844 -32.31 1.11 -41.79
C ALA A 844 -32.84 2.46 -42.34
N THR A 845 -32.29 3.58 -41.86
CA THR A 845 -32.69 4.93 -42.27
C THR A 845 -31.46 5.79 -42.59
N LEU A 846 -31.39 6.32 -43.81
CA LEU A 846 -30.46 7.38 -44.18
C LEU A 846 -31.16 8.74 -44.06
N LYS A 847 -30.51 9.71 -43.41
CA LYS A 847 -30.90 11.12 -43.41
C LYS A 847 -29.76 11.93 -44.04
N ALA A 848 -30.05 12.66 -45.10
CA ALA A 848 -29.05 13.40 -45.85
C ALA A 848 -29.68 14.62 -46.53
N GLY A 849 -28.98 15.74 -46.54
CA GLY A 849 -29.35 16.91 -47.34
C GLY A 849 -28.70 16.89 -48.72
N LYS A 850 -28.88 17.98 -49.47
CA LYS A 850 -28.44 18.08 -50.86
C LYS A 850 -26.95 17.79 -51.05
N SER A 851 -26.09 18.36 -50.23
CA SER A 851 -24.64 18.24 -50.45
C SER A 851 -24.11 16.83 -50.29
N ALA A 852 -24.82 15.96 -49.56
CA ALA A 852 -24.46 14.55 -49.47
C ALA A 852 -25.10 13.74 -50.62
N LEU A 853 -26.37 14.01 -50.93
CA LEU A 853 -27.11 13.29 -51.97
C LEU A 853 -26.51 13.46 -53.37
N ASP A 854 -26.00 14.65 -53.70
CA ASP A 854 -25.28 14.95 -54.94
C ASP A 854 -24.04 14.06 -55.16
N HIS A 855 -23.54 13.43 -54.09
CA HIS A 855 -22.37 12.57 -54.09
C HIS A 855 -22.70 11.08 -53.94
N PHE A 856 -23.97 10.67 -53.94
CA PHE A 856 -24.35 9.28 -53.69
C PHE A 856 -24.85 8.55 -54.94
N ASP A 857 -24.29 7.36 -55.16
CA ASP A 857 -24.91 6.31 -55.98
C ASP A 857 -25.72 5.41 -55.04
N LEU A 858 -27.02 5.72 -54.91
CA LEU A 858 -27.89 5.28 -53.81
C LEU A 858 -28.57 3.94 -54.11
N THR A 859 -28.31 2.93 -53.28
CA THR A 859 -29.12 1.70 -53.24
C THR A 859 -30.05 1.72 -52.02
N LEU A 860 -31.36 1.81 -52.25
CA LEU A 860 -32.40 1.77 -51.22
C LEU A 860 -33.13 0.43 -51.28
N ALA A 861 -32.87 -0.48 -50.32
CA ALA A 861 -33.51 -1.80 -50.30
C ALA A 861 -35.00 -1.74 -49.89
N ASP A 862 -35.72 -2.85 -50.08
CA ASP A 862 -37.10 -2.99 -49.60
C ASP A 862 -37.16 -2.76 -48.07
N GLY A 863 -38.11 -1.93 -47.63
CA GLY A 863 -38.25 -1.56 -46.21
C GLY A 863 -37.18 -0.62 -45.66
N ALA A 864 -36.22 -0.15 -46.46
CA ALA A 864 -35.28 0.90 -46.08
C ALA A 864 -35.96 2.28 -46.07
N SER A 865 -35.38 3.26 -45.38
CA SER A 865 -35.89 4.64 -45.34
C SER A 865 -34.83 5.66 -45.75
N LEU A 866 -35.22 6.64 -46.57
CA LEU A 866 -34.48 7.87 -46.84
C LEU A 866 -35.29 9.05 -46.30
N VAL A 867 -34.61 10.00 -45.66
CA VAL A 867 -35.19 11.28 -45.21
C VAL A 867 -34.32 12.39 -45.78
N THR A 868 -34.88 13.27 -46.60
CA THR A 868 -34.18 14.50 -46.99
C THR A 868 -34.17 15.43 -45.77
N ALA A 869 -33.01 15.97 -45.43
CA ALA A 869 -32.84 16.78 -44.23
C ALA A 869 -32.01 18.02 -44.57
N ASN A 870 -32.62 19.19 -44.48
CA ASN A 870 -31.95 20.48 -44.75
C ASN A 870 -31.33 21.05 -43.46
N ASP A 871 -30.25 21.81 -43.60
CA ASP A 871 -29.70 22.62 -42.51
C ASP A 871 -30.62 23.81 -42.20
N ALA A 872 -30.58 24.30 -40.96
CA ALA A 872 -31.41 25.40 -40.50
C ALA A 872 -31.09 26.72 -41.23
N GLY A 873 -31.70 26.96 -42.39
CA GLY A 873 -31.54 28.22 -43.15
C GLY A 873 -32.02 28.19 -44.59
N THR A 874 -31.97 27.05 -45.29
CA THR A 874 -32.59 26.85 -46.60
C THR A 874 -33.93 26.14 -46.42
N VAL A 875 -34.99 26.69 -47.02
CA VAL A 875 -36.34 26.20 -46.74
C VAL A 875 -36.61 24.88 -47.50
N TYR A 876 -36.09 24.72 -48.73
CA TYR A 876 -36.21 23.51 -49.57
C TYR A 876 -35.10 23.40 -50.59
N GLU A 877 -34.71 22.18 -50.91
CA GLU A 877 -33.61 21.90 -51.82
C GLU A 877 -33.96 20.88 -52.89
N ARG A 878 -33.36 21.06 -54.07
CA ARG A 878 -33.42 20.11 -55.18
C ARG A 878 -32.07 19.40 -55.27
N ALA A 879 -32.03 18.14 -54.86
CA ALA A 879 -30.81 17.34 -54.84
C ALA A 879 -30.73 16.45 -56.07
N GLU A 880 -29.55 16.38 -56.68
CA GLU A 880 -29.29 15.48 -57.79
C GLU A 880 -28.77 14.15 -57.22
N VAL A 881 -29.21 13.01 -57.72
CA VAL A 881 -28.76 11.69 -57.28
C VAL A 881 -28.20 10.97 -58.52
N PRO A 882 -26.87 10.98 -58.73
CA PRO A 882 -26.22 10.59 -60.00
C PRO A 882 -26.32 9.10 -60.37
N GLY A 883 -26.83 8.26 -59.47
CA GLY A 883 -27.16 6.87 -59.71
C GLY A 883 -28.06 6.36 -58.58
N ALA A 884 -29.04 5.51 -58.90
CA ALA A 884 -29.93 4.99 -57.87
C ALA A 884 -30.52 3.61 -58.20
N THR A 885 -30.61 2.74 -57.21
CA THR A 885 -31.35 1.48 -57.24
C THR A 885 -32.41 1.51 -56.15
N LEU A 886 -33.70 1.57 -56.52
CA LEU A 886 -34.80 1.81 -55.59
C LEU A 886 -35.74 0.60 -55.46
N GLY A 887 -35.77 0.01 -54.26
CA GLY A 887 -36.77 -0.98 -53.81
C GLY A 887 -38.00 -0.35 -53.16
N ALA A 888 -38.87 -1.18 -52.59
CA ALA A 888 -40.11 -0.81 -51.88
C ALA A 888 -39.82 -0.22 -50.47
N GLY A 889 -39.03 0.84 -50.43
CA GLY A 889 -38.66 1.58 -49.21
C GLY A 889 -39.63 2.71 -48.86
N THR A 890 -39.19 3.64 -48.02
CA THR A 890 -39.87 4.90 -47.69
C THR A 890 -38.96 6.08 -47.97
N ILE A 891 -39.43 7.11 -48.68
CA ILE A 891 -38.74 8.39 -48.81
C ILE A 891 -39.59 9.47 -48.14
N THR A 892 -38.99 10.19 -47.20
CA THR A 892 -39.60 11.33 -46.52
C THR A 892 -38.95 12.61 -47.01
N PHE A 893 -39.75 13.51 -47.56
CA PHE A 893 -39.28 14.79 -48.07
C PHE A 893 -39.51 15.89 -47.04
N ASP A 894 -38.52 16.75 -46.83
CA ASP A 894 -38.74 17.96 -46.06
C ASP A 894 -39.73 18.86 -46.81
N SER A 895 -40.65 19.50 -46.08
CA SER A 895 -41.81 20.17 -46.63
C SER A 895 -42.31 21.20 -45.62
N ASP A 896 -42.81 22.34 -46.10
CA ASP A 896 -43.53 23.29 -45.24
C ASP A 896 -44.90 23.63 -45.84
N PRO A 897 -45.97 23.55 -45.02
CA PRO A 897 -47.33 23.76 -45.45
C PRO A 897 -47.61 25.22 -45.82
N ALA A 898 -46.86 26.19 -45.28
CA ALA A 898 -47.12 27.61 -45.45
C ALA A 898 -46.68 28.11 -46.83
N SER A 899 -45.48 27.72 -47.29
CA SER A 899 -44.94 28.10 -48.60
C SER A 899 -45.19 27.07 -49.70
N ALA A 900 -45.69 25.89 -49.33
CA ALA A 900 -46.13 24.84 -50.23
C ALA A 900 -45.05 24.33 -51.19
N ALA A 901 -43.83 24.30 -50.68
CA ALA A 901 -42.70 23.62 -51.32
C ALA A 901 -42.24 22.44 -50.48
N CYS A 902 -41.48 21.57 -51.12
CA CYS A 902 -40.81 20.43 -50.52
C CYS A 902 -39.45 20.24 -51.19
N ASP A 903 -38.62 19.40 -50.60
CA ASP A 903 -37.44 18.89 -51.27
C ASP A 903 -37.82 18.05 -52.48
N THR A 904 -36.94 18.05 -53.47
CA THR A 904 -37.08 17.27 -54.70
C THR A 904 -35.81 16.46 -54.94
N LEU A 905 -35.96 15.18 -55.28
CA LEU A 905 -34.84 14.33 -55.73
C LEU A 905 -34.87 14.18 -57.25
N ASP A 906 -33.82 14.65 -57.91
CA ASP A 906 -33.59 14.39 -59.33
C ASP A 906 -32.66 13.20 -59.48
N PHE A 907 -33.22 12.04 -59.84
CA PHE A 907 -32.41 10.88 -60.18
C PHE A 907 -31.79 11.09 -61.56
N THR A 908 -30.45 11.06 -61.62
CA THR A 908 -29.68 11.17 -62.86
C THR A 908 -28.80 9.93 -63.03
N GLY A 909 -28.16 9.80 -64.19
CA GLY A 909 -27.33 8.63 -64.51
C GLY A 909 -28.09 7.29 -64.51
N ALA A 910 -27.42 6.22 -64.07
CA ALA A 910 -27.95 4.85 -64.13
C ALA A 910 -28.96 4.61 -63.00
N THR A 911 -30.24 4.83 -63.29
CA THR A 911 -31.34 4.60 -62.33
C THR A 911 -32.08 3.29 -62.61
N ALA A 912 -32.23 2.44 -61.59
CA ALA A 912 -32.98 1.20 -61.59
C ALA A 912 -34.14 1.24 -60.59
N VAL A 913 -35.34 0.88 -61.05
CA VAL A 913 -36.58 0.89 -60.24
C VAL A 913 -37.11 -0.53 -60.06
N HIS A 914 -37.13 -1.01 -58.82
CA HIS A 914 -37.56 -2.36 -58.44
C HIS A 914 -38.86 -2.41 -57.64
N PHE A 915 -39.31 -1.29 -57.05
CA PHE A 915 -40.66 -1.21 -56.48
C PHE A 915 -41.73 -1.38 -57.57
N SER A 916 -42.96 -1.73 -57.19
CA SER A 916 -44.09 -1.96 -58.10
C SER A 916 -45.43 -1.76 -57.39
N THR A 917 -46.55 -1.85 -58.10
CA THR A 917 -47.89 -1.79 -57.48
C THR A 917 -48.13 -2.86 -56.39
N GLY A 918 -47.45 -4.02 -56.47
CA GLY A 918 -47.54 -5.07 -55.44
C GLY A 918 -46.61 -4.82 -54.23
N SER A 919 -45.67 -3.90 -54.35
CA SER A 919 -44.72 -3.48 -53.31
C SER A 919 -44.32 -2.03 -53.59
N PRO A 920 -45.21 -1.07 -53.30
CA PRO A 920 -45.05 0.32 -53.72
C PRO A 920 -43.99 1.05 -52.89
N LEU A 921 -43.37 2.07 -53.48
CA LEU A 921 -42.49 3.00 -52.76
C LEU A 921 -43.35 3.94 -51.91
N LYS A 922 -43.07 4.01 -50.61
CA LYS A 922 -43.81 4.89 -49.70
C LYS A 922 -43.27 6.31 -49.76
N ILE A 923 -44.15 7.28 -49.93
CA ILE A 923 -43.82 8.70 -49.90
C ILE A 923 -44.39 9.32 -48.63
N LYS A 924 -43.56 10.09 -47.92
CA LYS A 924 -43.96 10.90 -46.78
C LYS A 924 -43.49 12.34 -46.96
N LEU A 925 -44.18 13.25 -46.30
CA LEU A 925 -43.78 14.64 -46.16
C LEU A 925 -43.51 14.90 -44.67
N SER A 926 -42.47 15.68 -44.34
CA SER A 926 -42.11 16.04 -42.96
C SER A 926 -43.23 16.84 -42.27
N SER A 927 -44.01 17.56 -43.07
CA SER A 927 -45.16 18.34 -42.64
C SER A 927 -46.42 17.94 -43.41
N PRO A 928 -47.62 18.13 -42.82
CA PRO A 928 -48.87 17.87 -43.52
C PRO A 928 -49.04 18.75 -44.78
N VAL A 929 -49.79 18.25 -45.76
CA VAL A 929 -50.21 19.02 -46.95
C VAL A 929 -51.21 20.10 -46.53
N SER A 930 -51.10 21.31 -47.10
CA SER A 930 -52.06 22.35 -46.76
C SER A 930 -53.48 22.04 -47.24
N TYR A 931 -54.46 22.12 -46.33
CA TYR A 931 -55.88 21.98 -46.64
C TYR A 931 -56.45 23.22 -47.35
N THR A 932 -55.87 24.40 -47.10
CA THR A 932 -56.42 25.68 -47.62
C THR A 932 -55.73 26.13 -48.90
N LYS A 933 -54.45 25.81 -49.11
CA LYS A 933 -53.69 26.16 -50.32
C LYS A 933 -53.50 24.93 -51.21
N ARG A 934 -53.99 24.99 -52.45
CA ARG A 934 -53.83 23.89 -53.42
C ARG A 934 -52.47 24.00 -54.11
N HIS A 935 -51.58 23.06 -53.82
CA HIS A 935 -50.27 22.94 -54.47
C HIS A 935 -49.95 21.48 -54.79
N ASP A 936 -49.23 21.29 -55.89
CA ASP A 936 -48.67 20.01 -56.30
C ASP A 936 -47.20 20.01 -55.86
N TYR A 937 -46.82 19.07 -55.00
CA TYR A 937 -45.46 18.96 -54.47
C TYR A 937 -44.65 18.04 -55.38
N GLU A 938 -43.71 18.60 -56.16
CA GLU A 938 -42.79 17.80 -56.97
C GLU A 938 -41.74 17.14 -56.08
N VAL A 939 -41.86 15.83 -55.86
CA VAL A 939 -41.00 15.12 -54.91
C VAL A 939 -39.87 14.38 -55.61
N MET A 940 -40.06 13.90 -56.83
CA MET A 940 -39.03 13.15 -57.56
C MET A 940 -39.09 13.40 -59.06
N VAL A 941 -37.92 13.38 -59.70
CA VAL A 941 -37.79 13.32 -61.17
C VAL A 941 -36.92 12.14 -61.54
N PHE A 942 -37.40 11.32 -62.46
CA PHE A 942 -36.71 10.14 -62.97
C PHE A 942 -36.23 10.35 -64.41
N PRO A 943 -35.05 9.82 -64.79
CA PRO A 943 -34.48 10.03 -66.11
C PRO A 943 -35.23 9.24 -67.17
N ALA A 944 -35.10 9.64 -68.44
CA ALA A 944 -35.63 8.89 -69.56
C ALA A 944 -35.01 7.47 -69.62
N GLY A 945 -35.80 6.47 -70.02
CA GLY A 945 -35.33 5.08 -70.22
C GLY A 945 -35.59 4.12 -69.05
N ILE A 946 -36.05 4.61 -67.89
CA ILE A 946 -36.62 3.73 -66.85
C ILE A 946 -38.00 3.19 -67.27
N ARG A 947 -38.52 2.17 -66.55
CA ARG A 947 -39.88 1.68 -66.79
C ARG A 947 -40.92 2.80 -66.60
N LYS A 948 -42.05 2.69 -67.30
CA LYS A 948 -43.18 3.61 -67.08
C LYS A 948 -43.70 3.45 -65.64
N LEU A 949 -43.69 4.54 -64.89
CA LEU A 949 -44.19 4.63 -63.52
C LEU A 949 -45.67 4.98 -63.54
N ARG A 950 -46.42 4.44 -62.58
CA ARG A 950 -47.84 4.71 -62.38
C ARG A 950 -48.08 5.29 -61.00
N SER A 951 -49.21 5.97 -60.83
CA SER A 951 -49.62 6.49 -59.52
C SER A 951 -49.67 5.39 -58.44
N GLU A 952 -50.04 4.17 -58.80
CA GLU A 952 -50.14 3.02 -57.89
C GLU A 952 -48.78 2.40 -57.53
N ASP A 953 -47.70 2.79 -58.21
CA ASP A 953 -46.34 2.39 -57.80
C ASP A 953 -45.90 3.12 -56.51
N PHE A 954 -46.67 4.12 -56.06
CA PHE A 954 -46.38 4.94 -54.89
C PHE A 954 -47.50 4.84 -53.84
N ASP A 955 -47.11 4.64 -52.59
CA ASP A 955 -48.01 4.67 -51.44
C ASP A 955 -47.87 6.00 -50.70
N VAL A 956 -48.92 6.82 -50.77
CA VAL A 956 -49.01 8.15 -50.12
C VAL A 956 -49.95 8.14 -48.91
N SER A 957 -50.40 6.97 -48.44
CA SER A 957 -51.36 6.84 -47.34
C SER A 957 -50.84 7.42 -46.01
N GLY A 958 -49.53 7.59 -45.87
CA GLY A 958 -48.89 8.19 -44.71
C GLY A 958 -48.89 9.73 -44.68
N ILE A 959 -49.44 10.41 -45.69
CA ILE A 959 -49.47 11.87 -45.78
C ILE A 959 -50.82 12.40 -45.26
N ALA A 960 -50.77 13.36 -44.34
CA ALA A 960 -51.95 14.00 -43.73
C ALA A 960 -52.14 15.44 -44.22
N PHE A 961 -53.31 16.03 -43.94
CA PHE A 961 -53.57 17.47 -44.09
C PHE A 961 -53.26 18.25 -42.81
N ASP A 962 -52.95 19.55 -42.93
CA ASP A 962 -52.67 20.46 -41.81
C ASP A 962 -53.89 20.74 -40.90
N GLN A 963 -55.09 20.39 -41.34
CA GLN A 963 -56.35 20.52 -40.61
C GLN A 963 -57.14 19.20 -40.61
N VAL A 964 -57.86 18.93 -39.52
CA VAL A 964 -58.56 17.65 -39.25
C VAL A 964 -59.96 17.58 -39.89
N GLU A 965 -60.37 18.53 -40.74
CA GLU A 965 -61.73 18.56 -41.31
C GLU A 965 -61.94 17.53 -42.44
N ASN A 966 -62.25 16.30 -42.01
CA ASN A 966 -62.63 15.16 -42.83
C ASN A 966 -64.14 15.15 -43.14
N ASP A 967 -64.52 15.87 -44.19
CA ASP A 967 -65.82 15.69 -44.88
C ASP A 967 -65.73 14.70 -46.06
N GLY A 968 -64.58 14.03 -46.26
CA GLY A 968 -64.36 13.15 -47.41
C GLY A 968 -64.35 13.87 -48.77
N LYS A 969 -64.10 15.18 -48.81
CA LYS A 969 -64.09 15.97 -50.06
C LYS A 969 -62.76 15.93 -50.82
N TYR A 970 -61.65 15.62 -50.14
CA TYR A 970 -60.31 15.67 -50.72
C TYR A 970 -59.54 14.38 -50.43
N ALA A 971 -58.71 13.97 -51.41
CA ALA A 971 -57.80 12.84 -51.27
C ALA A 971 -56.40 13.26 -51.72
N ILE A 972 -55.37 12.62 -51.16
CA ILE A 972 -53.98 12.79 -51.59
C ILE A 972 -53.64 11.62 -52.49
N CYS A 973 -53.05 11.89 -53.66
CA CYS A 973 -52.54 10.85 -54.54
C CYS A 973 -51.15 11.21 -55.07
N ALA A 974 -50.39 10.21 -55.50
CA ALA A 974 -49.24 10.43 -56.37
C ALA A 974 -49.75 10.66 -57.81
N ARG A 975 -49.17 11.62 -58.52
CA ARG A 975 -49.39 11.84 -59.96
C ARG A 975 -48.05 11.75 -60.68
N VAL A 976 -47.98 10.89 -61.69
CA VAL A 976 -46.82 10.79 -62.58
C VAL A 976 -47.11 11.53 -63.88
N SER A 977 -46.22 12.43 -64.31
CA SER A 977 -46.28 13.04 -65.64
C SER A 977 -44.94 12.96 -66.34
N SER A 978 -44.95 12.79 -67.66
CA SER A 978 -43.73 12.83 -68.46
C SER A 978 -43.54 14.21 -69.10
N ASP A 979 -42.30 14.69 -69.16
CA ASP A 979 -41.96 15.91 -69.89
C ASP A 979 -41.63 15.62 -71.37
N GLY A 980 -41.28 16.67 -72.12
CA GLY A 980 -40.90 16.56 -73.53
C GLY A 980 -39.59 15.82 -73.79
N ALA A 981 -38.76 15.59 -72.77
CA ALA A 981 -37.51 14.84 -72.84
C ALA A 981 -37.69 13.36 -72.44
N GLY A 982 -38.88 12.97 -71.99
CA GLY A 982 -39.18 11.61 -71.55
C GLY A 982 -38.81 11.34 -70.08
N CYS A 983 -38.42 12.36 -69.32
CA CYS A 983 -38.26 12.27 -67.88
C CYS A 983 -39.64 12.15 -67.21
N GLN A 984 -39.72 11.38 -66.12
CA GLN A 984 -40.96 11.15 -65.39
C GLN A 984 -40.93 11.89 -64.05
N HIS A 985 -41.83 12.85 -63.88
CA HIS A 985 -41.99 13.67 -62.69
C HIS A 985 -43.07 13.08 -61.79
N VAL A 986 -42.79 12.99 -60.49
CA VAL A 986 -43.71 12.47 -59.47
C VAL A 986 -44.14 13.61 -58.57
N TYR A 987 -45.44 13.86 -58.52
CA TYR A 987 -46.05 14.88 -57.68
C TYR A 987 -46.92 14.24 -56.60
N VAL A 988 -46.86 14.78 -55.38
CA VAL A 988 -47.92 14.59 -54.39
C VAL A 988 -48.96 15.66 -54.62
N VAL A 989 -50.18 15.26 -54.98
CA VAL A 989 -51.25 16.19 -55.38
C VAL A 989 -52.51 15.97 -54.55
N ARG A 990 -53.23 17.07 -54.34
CA ARG A 990 -54.57 17.05 -53.76
C ARG A 990 -55.62 16.91 -54.87
N LEU A 991 -56.41 15.85 -54.79
CA LEU A 991 -57.60 15.64 -55.62
C LEU A 991 -58.85 16.25 -54.96
N SER A 992 -59.69 16.87 -55.78
CA SER A 992 -60.96 17.50 -55.39
C SER A 992 -62.15 16.53 -55.25
N THR A 993 -61.97 15.24 -55.55
CA THR A 993 -63.02 14.22 -55.54
C THR A 993 -62.45 12.84 -55.21
N ILE A 994 -63.10 12.11 -54.30
CA ILE A 994 -62.79 10.70 -54.02
C ILE A 994 -63.27 9.83 -55.21
N PRO A 995 -62.44 8.94 -55.76
CA PRO A 995 -62.88 7.97 -56.77
C PRO A 995 -64.07 7.15 -56.25
N GLY A 996 -65.24 7.28 -56.88
CA GLY A 996 -66.46 6.57 -56.50
C GLY A 996 -67.65 7.43 -56.08
N THR A 997 -67.52 8.75 -55.96
CA THR A 997 -68.69 9.65 -55.78
C THR A 997 -69.32 9.98 -57.13
N VAL A 998 -70.42 9.29 -57.46
CA VAL A 998 -71.26 9.60 -58.63
C VAL A 998 -71.95 10.94 -58.41
N LEU A 999 -71.77 11.86 -59.35
CA LEU A 999 -72.54 13.10 -59.46
C LEU A 999 -74.01 12.73 -59.77
N SER A 1000 -74.91 12.78 -58.78
CA SER A 1000 -76.35 12.81 -59.06
C SER A 1000 -76.76 14.25 -59.33
N VAL A 1001 -77.01 14.57 -60.60
CA VAL A 1001 -77.67 15.81 -61.01
C VAL A 1001 -79.17 15.53 -61.05
N ARG A 1002 -79.97 16.41 -60.43
CA ARG A 1002 -81.43 16.41 -60.54
C ARG A 1002 -81.87 17.34 -61.65
#